data_AF-A0A0Q5WV89-F1
#
_entry.id   AF-A0A0Q5WV89-F1
#
_cell.length_a   1.000
_cell.length_b   1.000
_cell.length_c   1.000
_cell.angle_alpha   90.00
_cell.angle_beta   90.00
_cell.angle_gamma   90.00
#
_symmetry.space_group_name_H-M   'P 1'
#
loop_
_entity.id
_entity.type
_entity.pdbx_description
1 polymer ?
#
loop_
_entity_poly.entity_id
_entity_poly.type
_entity_poly.pdbx_seq_one_letter_code
_entity_poly.pdbx_strand_id
1 'polypeptide(L)'
;MSVTRKNHYIPQWHQERFFTAGRKTHCLLDLKPPSYMDRDGTVSSGRCLFNSPTSRAFVEQDLYSTFFGVEVDDEIERKLFGDIDRRGADAIRAFCGDDQRAWHEHFEDLFEFLDIQKLRTPKGLAWLRQQYPEIGRLGEMLPSVAQNQLMSEMQSIRMLNVTAWTTGVREIVSAERVGVKFILSDHPVTVYNHAIPPSDARSRYPRDPSTALKGSQTLFPLGPDHLLILTNLEYAKDPAVRPDAKRTFARTYQSTMVSTIEFIKTRYLTDDQVAEVNFVIKARADRYVAGSRREDLYPEKVVSKSWADLRATFLPPADELYRFGGEMFASFENGDFHYQDEFGRTEKPRGWLLKVEPKAQPRPRDYCPCGSGQPFGNCCRDKPVHLRMSWTQKSTRERNVMFMGALTRLFDLERKDWDTVRREMTDDKIAQMYGLYEALWPLETDLLSLMPKPDGKMRSVYTGSLHPKLIMEFALGAPLYFGEVIIQNPFMISRTLRKDKRPTEQPRQYRGEALKTLMTFMQLMPLVEAGLVTLIPDPCDFDFHLRDQMMAMASTRSRTLEFGLSDDARLEAVMQEDMRRIMLNMPKETLVKRILETPGDNESIGIDALVEHIEQMKVDDMLAILQSDSLMDGGQFEVMKMAPNFEIAMYLAQATGAQILTDSIFRWRELQAALARRHLGTKPALIQLQREIASSPVEFPVGHQAIFRVLDDRSFREMESLFSAAFAYTASRTADNLKPNFEAQLAARFRRQRDSMKSLIASTKAPAVAARLTTAFRLGGFQDNTINRLLLMSSSEHHLHSIPMATLIERWDAGPRADNAKSWIH
;
A
#
# COMPACT_ATOMS: atom_id res chain seq x y z
N MET A 1 -33.37 19.19 19.69
CA MET A 1 -33.15 17.89 20.36
C MET A 1 -31.85 18.00 21.16
N SER A 2 -31.72 17.35 22.30
CA SER A 2 -30.49 17.37 23.10
C SER A 2 -29.40 16.53 22.43
N VAL A 3 -28.19 17.08 22.27
CA VAL A 3 -27.03 16.37 21.69
C VAL A 3 -26.58 15.22 22.61
N THR A 4 -26.39 14.04 22.04
CA THR A 4 -25.94 12.84 22.76
C THR A 4 -24.44 12.91 23.02
N ARG A 5 -24.06 13.22 24.26
CA ARG A 5 -22.64 13.35 24.66
C ARG A 5 -22.09 12.14 25.42
N LYS A 6 -22.96 11.21 25.84
CA LYS A 6 -22.56 9.97 26.49
C LYS A 6 -22.55 8.86 25.46
N ASN A 7 -21.35 8.44 25.10
CA ASN A 7 -21.08 7.54 24.02
C ASN A 7 -20.84 6.14 24.58
N HIS A 8 -21.78 5.23 24.33
CA HIS A 8 -21.70 3.84 24.75
C HIS A 8 -20.92 3.03 23.72
N TYR A 9 -19.60 2.96 23.88
CA TYR A 9 -18.74 2.19 22.97
C TYR A 9 -19.00 0.68 23.04
N ILE A 10 -19.71 0.20 24.06
CA ILE A 10 -20.41 -1.09 24.05
C ILE A 10 -21.91 -0.79 24.13
N PRO A 11 -22.74 -1.19 23.15
CA PRO A 11 -24.15 -0.84 23.13
C PRO A 11 -24.86 -1.36 24.36
N GLN A 12 -25.78 -0.55 24.90
CA GLN A 12 -26.53 -0.92 26.10
C GLN A 12 -27.30 -2.22 25.91
N TRP A 13 -27.90 -2.45 24.72
CA TRP A 13 -28.61 -3.70 24.42
C TRP A 13 -27.71 -4.94 24.51
N HIS A 14 -26.42 -4.83 24.16
CA HIS A 14 -25.48 -5.94 24.23
C HIS A 14 -25.08 -6.20 25.69
N GLN A 15 -24.82 -5.13 26.45
CA GLN A 15 -24.55 -5.22 27.89
C GLN A 15 -25.72 -5.86 28.67
N GLU A 16 -26.97 -5.55 28.30
CA GLU A 16 -28.18 -6.09 28.95
C GLU A 16 -28.27 -7.62 28.85
N ARG A 17 -27.68 -8.22 27.81
CA ARG A 17 -27.64 -9.69 27.65
C ARG A 17 -26.87 -10.38 28.78
N PHE A 18 -25.96 -9.66 29.47
CA PHE A 18 -25.16 -10.17 30.58
C PHE A 18 -25.81 -9.95 31.95
N PHE A 19 -27.07 -9.49 32.00
CA PHE A 19 -27.81 -9.43 33.25
C PHE A 19 -28.23 -10.81 33.73
N THR A 20 -28.12 -11.03 35.03
CA THR A 20 -28.82 -12.16 35.67
C THR A 20 -30.32 -11.97 35.48
N ALA A 21 -31.06 -13.06 35.24
CA ALA A 21 -32.52 -13.02 35.15
C ALA A 21 -33.15 -12.23 36.33
N GLY A 22 -34.03 -11.28 36.02
CA GLY A 22 -34.68 -10.41 37.00
C GLY A 22 -33.85 -9.24 37.52
N ARG A 23 -32.58 -9.09 37.13
CA ARG A 23 -31.74 -7.93 37.47
C ARG A 23 -31.67 -6.92 36.33
N LYS A 24 -31.36 -5.67 36.68
CA LYS A 24 -31.14 -4.54 35.75
C LYS A 24 -29.70 -4.01 35.80
N THR A 25 -28.79 -4.80 36.36
CA THR A 25 -27.39 -4.43 36.58
C THR A 25 -26.50 -5.66 36.45
N HIS A 26 -25.30 -5.49 35.90
CA HIS A 26 -24.23 -6.49 35.94
C HIS A 26 -23.20 -6.13 37.01
N CYS A 27 -22.31 -7.05 37.34
CA CYS A 27 -21.12 -6.76 38.14
C CYS A 27 -20.06 -6.16 37.22
N LEU A 28 -19.55 -4.96 37.53
CA LEU A 28 -18.49 -4.27 36.79
C LEU A 28 -17.23 -4.18 37.67
N LEU A 29 -16.11 -4.62 37.11
CA LEU A 29 -14.78 -4.55 37.72
C LEU A 29 -13.91 -3.55 36.95
N ASP A 30 -13.43 -2.52 37.64
CA ASP A 30 -12.39 -1.60 37.20
C ASP A 30 -11.02 -2.20 37.54
N LEU A 31 -10.26 -2.53 36.50
CA LEU A 31 -8.88 -3.05 36.55
C LEU A 31 -7.87 -1.95 36.88
N LYS A 32 -8.26 -0.67 36.73
CA LYS A 32 -7.44 0.52 37.02
C LYS A 32 -8.22 1.50 37.90
N PRO A 33 -8.62 1.08 39.13
CA PRO A 33 -9.37 1.94 40.04
C PRO A 33 -8.57 3.20 40.40
N PRO A 34 -9.22 4.35 40.59
CA PRO A 34 -8.54 5.59 40.96
C PRO A 34 -7.80 5.42 42.29
N SER A 35 -6.62 6.02 42.39
CA SER A 35 -5.83 6.07 43.63
C SER A 35 -5.99 7.43 44.31
N TYR A 36 -6.16 7.43 45.63
CA TYR A 36 -6.26 8.61 46.46
C TYR A 36 -5.05 8.68 47.38
N MET A 37 -4.52 9.88 47.58
CA MET A 37 -3.45 10.11 48.56
C MET A 37 -4.10 10.61 49.85
N ASP A 38 -3.95 9.83 50.91
CA ASP A 38 -4.43 10.18 52.25
C ASP A 38 -3.55 11.29 52.85
N ARG A 39 -4.05 11.97 53.90
CA ARG A 39 -3.38 13.14 54.50
C ARG A 39 -2.00 12.83 55.07
N ASP A 40 -1.76 11.56 55.36
CA ASP A 40 -0.57 10.93 55.90
C ASP A 40 0.40 10.43 54.81
N GLY A 41 0.10 10.70 53.52
CA GLY A 41 0.96 10.38 52.38
C GLY A 41 0.84 8.95 51.86
N THR A 42 -0.01 8.13 52.48
CA THR A 42 -0.36 6.78 52.04
C THR A 42 -1.28 6.83 50.82
N VAL A 43 -1.15 5.88 49.90
CA VAL A 43 -1.97 5.80 48.68
C VAL A 43 -3.00 4.69 48.86
N SER A 44 -4.28 5.05 48.94
CA SER A 44 -5.41 4.11 49.01
C SER A 44 -6.06 3.96 47.62
N SER A 45 -6.46 2.75 47.28
CA SER A 45 -7.16 2.47 46.02
C SER A 45 -8.66 2.57 46.20
N GLY A 46 -9.34 3.21 45.24
CA GLY A 46 -10.78 3.29 45.17
C GLY A 46 -11.46 1.93 45.00
N ARG A 47 -12.78 1.93 45.15
CA ARG A 47 -13.60 0.72 44.94
C ARG A 47 -13.48 0.23 43.49
N CYS A 48 -12.97 -1.00 43.31
CA CYS A 48 -12.80 -1.61 42.00
C CYS A 48 -14.02 -2.41 41.51
N LEU A 49 -14.85 -2.98 42.41
CA LEU A 49 -16.00 -3.82 42.03
C LEU A 49 -17.33 -3.20 42.45
N PHE A 50 -18.25 -3.03 41.50
CA PHE A 50 -19.56 -2.41 41.73
C PHE A 50 -20.66 -3.05 40.89
N ASN A 51 -21.92 -2.91 41.32
CA ASN A 51 -23.07 -3.25 40.48
C ASN A 51 -23.37 -2.02 39.61
N SER A 52 -23.38 -2.17 38.29
CA SER A 52 -23.61 -1.06 37.36
C SER A 52 -24.82 -1.32 36.46
N PRO A 53 -25.71 -0.34 36.27
CA PRO A 53 -26.61 -0.33 35.12
C PRO A 53 -25.81 -0.06 33.83
N THR A 54 -26.39 -0.38 32.68
CA THR A 54 -25.80 -0.14 31.36
C THR A 54 -25.53 1.34 31.07
N SER A 55 -26.38 2.23 31.60
CA SER A 55 -26.23 3.69 31.47
C SER A 55 -24.99 4.29 32.13
N ARG A 56 -24.22 3.50 32.90
CA ARG A 56 -22.98 3.91 33.58
C ARG A 56 -21.78 3.03 33.24
N ALA A 57 -21.97 1.92 32.53
CA ALA A 57 -20.91 1.00 32.14
C ALA A 57 -20.56 1.18 30.67
N PHE A 58 -19.27 1.03 30.37
CA PHE A 58 -18.72 1.13 29.01
C PHE A 58 -19.17 2.37 28.25
N VAL A 59 -19.04 3.52 28.91
CA VAL A 59 -19.47 4.83 28.41
C VAL A 59 -18.35 5.83 28.62
N GLU A 60 -18.10 6.65 27.62
CA GLU A 60 -17.23 7.82 27.71
C GLU A 60 -17.96 9.06 27.21
N GLN A 61 -17.54 10.21 27.70
CA GLN A 61 -18.09 11.47 27.25
C GLN A 61 -17.37 11.93 26.00
N ASP A 62 -18.13 12.27 24.96
CA ASP A 62 -17.66 12.79 23.67
C ASP A 62 -16.56 11.96 22.99
N LEU A 63 -16.58 10.63 23.20
CA LEU A 63 -15.62 9.69 22.61
C LEU A 63 -15.63 9.72 21.08
N TYR A 64 -16.80 9.91 20.49
CA TYR A 64 -16.98 9.98 19.04
C TYR A 64 -17.93 11.10 18.61
N SER A 65 -18.07 12.14 19.44
CA SER A 65 -18.64 13.42 19.03
C SER A 65 -17.68 14.18 18.10
N THR A 66 -18.24 14.92 17.15
CA THR A 66 -17.49 15.89 16.33
C THR A 66 -17.78 17.32 16.76
N PHE A 67 -16.83 18.22 16.51
CA PHE A 67 -16.83 19.58 17.05
C PHE A 67 -16.65 20.63 15.96
N PHE A 68 -17.53 21.63 15.92
CA PHE A 68 -17.45 22.78 15.01
C PHE A 68 -17.44 24.08 15.84
N GLY A 69 -16.25 24.49 16.25
CA GLY A 69 -16.11 25.55 17.26
C GLY A 69 -16.60 25.07 18.62
N VAL A 70 -17.68 25.70 19.12
CA VAL A 70 -18.34 25.31 20.38
C VAL A 70 -19.51 24.34 20.18
N GLU A 71 -19.94 24.14 18.94
CA GLU A 71 -21.03 23.24 18.60
C GLU A 71 -20.54 21.79 18.62
N VAL A 72 -21.34 20.92 19.25
CA VAL A 72 -21.11 19.48 19.33
C VAL A 72 -22.12 18.78 18.44
N ASP A 73 -21.64 17.89 17.60
CA ASP A 73 -22.43 17.09 16.67
C ASP A 73 -22.35 15.60 17.06
N ASP A 74 -23.52 14.96 17.16
CA ASP A 74 -23.71 13.56 17.52
C ASP A 74 -24.13 12.67 16.34
N GLU A 75 -24.01 13.14 15.09
CA GLU A 75 -24.42 12.38 13.91
C GLU A 75 -23.75 11.01 13.79
N ILE A 76 -22.51 10.87 14.26
CA ILE A 76 -21.82 9.57 14.31
C ILE A 76 -22.55 8.60 15.23
N GLU A 77 -22.96 9.04 16.42
CA GLU A 77 -23.76 8.20 17.31
C GLU A 77 -25.12 7.87 16.68
N ARG A 78 -25.82 8.90 16.20
CA ARG A 78 -27.22 8.79 15.82
C ARG A 78 -27.44 8.09 14.48
N LYS A 79 -26.62 8.40 13.47
CA LYS A 79 -26.78 7.89 12.09
C LYS A 79 -25.92 6.66 11.84
N LEU A 80 -24.64 6.70 12.21
CA LEU A 80 -23.72 5.60 11.92
C LEU A 80 -23.89 4.46 12.93
N PHE A 81 -23.61 4.71 14.21
CA PHE A 81 -23.68 3.65 15.22
C PHE A 81 -25.12 3.21 15.50
N GLY A 82 -26.08 4.13 15.51
CA GLY A 82 -27.50 3.78 15.67
C GLY A 82 -28.00 2.77 14.63
N ASP A 83 -27.57 2.88 13.37
CA ASP A 83 -27.91 1.93 12.32
C ASP A 83 -27.20 0.57 12.52
N ILE A 84 -25.88 0.61 12.68
CA ILE A 84 -25.06 -0.60 12.82
C ILE A 84 -25.43 -1.38 14.09
N ASP A 85 -25.71 -0.69 15.20
CA ASP A 85 -26.09 -1.33 16.46
C ASP A 85 -27.46 -2.01 16.38
N ARG A 86 -28.41 -1.43 15.64
CA ARG A 86 -29.72 -2.03 15.40
C ARG A 86 -29.58 -3.31 14.59
N ARG A 87 -28.86 -3.26 13.46
CA ARG A 87 -28.59 -4.44 12.62
C ARG A 87 -27.75 -5.49 13.36
N GLY A 88 -26.76 -5.05 14.13
CA GLY A 88 -25.95 -5.91 14.99
C GLY A 88 -26.76 -6.62 16.08
N ALA A 89 -27.77 -5.97 16.67
CA ALA A 89 -28.66 -6.60 17.64
C ALA A 89 -29.48 -7.75 17.02
N ASP A 90 -29.98 -7.54 15.81
CA ASP A 90 -30.73 -8.56 15.06
C ASP A 90 -29.79 -9.71 14.62
N ALA A 91 -28.57 -9.38 14.16
CA ALA A 91 -27.55 -10.36 13.82
C ALA A 91 -27.15 -11.24 15.01
N ILE A 92 -26.82 -10.67 16.17
CA ILE A 92 -26.49 -11.46 17.37
C ILE A 92 -27.65 -12.38 17.76
N ARG A 93 -28.90 -11.92 17.65
CA ARG A 93 -30.08 -12.75 17.93
C ARG A 93 -30.16 -13.93 16.97
N ALA A 94 -29.96 -13.71 15.67
CA ALA A 94 -29.96 -14.74 14.65
C ALA A 94 -28.89 -15.82 14.92
N PHE A 95 -27.65 -15.41 15.18
CA PHE A 95 -26.53 -16.35 15.40
C PHE A 95 -26.55 -17.08 16.75
N CYS A 96 -27.31 -16.58 17.75
CA CYS A 96 -27.60 -17.37 18.95
C CYS A 96 -28.59 -18.50 18.65
N GLY A 97 -29.55 -18.29 17.73
CA GLY A 97 -30.48 -19.32 17.27
C GLY A 97 -29.89 -20.24 16.20
N ASP A 98 -30.72 -21.13 15.65
CA ASP A 98 -30.34 -22.14 14.66
C ASP A 98 -30.99 -21.92 13.27
N ASP A 99 -31.60 -20.76 13.05
CA ASP A 99 -32.21 -20.40 11.77
C ASP A 99 -31.15 -19.94 10.75
N GLN A 100 -30.76 -20.86 9.86
CA GLN A 100 -29.79 -20.59 8.80
C GLN A 100 -30.23 -19.50 7.81
N ARG A 101 -31.55 -19.29 7.62
CA ARG A 101 -32.02 -18.20 6.77
C ARG A 101 -31.72 -16.86 7.41
N ALA A 102 -32.00 -16.72 8.70
CA ALA A 102 -31.65 -15.53 9.46
C ALA A 102 -30.12 -15.33 9.51
N TRP A 103 -29.32 -16.40 9.56
CA TRP A 103 -27.86 -16.30 9.47
C TRP A 103 -27.41 -15.72 8.13
N HIS A 104 -27.98 -16.19 7.01
CA HIS A 104 -27.67 -15.66 5.69
C HIS A 104 -28.04 -14.18 5.57
N GLU A 105 -29.27 -13.81 5.98
CA GLU A 105 -29.77 -12.43 5.92
C GLU A 105 -28.92 -11.45 6.75
N HIS A 106 -28.35 -11.90 7.88
CA HIS A 106 -27.57 -11.06 8.80
C HIS A 106 -26.05 -11.34 8.80
N PHE A 107 -25.53 -12.04 7.80
CA PHE A 107 -24.12 -12.43 7.77
C PHE A 107 -23.18 -11.22 7.71
N GLU A 108 -23.44 -10.29 6.78
CA GLU A 108 -22.64 -9.06 6.65
C GLU A 108 -22.82 -8.15 7.87
N ASP A 109 -24.05 -8.03 8.37
CA ASP A 109 -24.38 -7.25 9.57
C ASP A 109 -23.55 -7.67 10.78
N LEU A 110 -23.37 -8.99 11.00
CA LEU A 110 -22.55 -9.51 12.10
C LEU A 110 -21.10 -9.02 11.98
N PHE A 111 -20.45 -9.22 10.83
CA PHE A 111 -19.04 -8.90 10.68
C PHE A 111 -18.76 -7.40 10.60
N GLU A 112 -19.67 -6.61 10.02
CA GLU A 112 -19.61 -5.16 10.06
C GLU A 112 -19.73 -4.64 11.50
N PHE A 113 -20.66 -5.22 12.29
CA PHE A 113 -20.80 -4.90 13.71
C PHE A 113 -19.55 -5.27 14.50
N LEU A 114 -18.96 -6.46 14.29
CA LEU A 114 -17.73 -6.87 14.97
C LEU A 114 -16.55 -5.94 14.65
N ASP A 115 -16.35 -5.58 13.38
CA ASP A 115 -15.22 -4.74 12.97
C ASP A 115 -15.34 -3.34 13.61
N ILE A 116 -16.52 -2.72 13.53
CA ILE A 116 -16.72 -1.41 14.15
C ILE A 116 -16.66 -1.49 15.68
N GLN A 117 -17.18 -2.57 16.28
CA GLN A 117 -17.15 -2.80 17.71
C GLN A 117 -15.71 -2.91 18.23
N LYS A 118 -14.78 -3.43 17.42
CA LYS A 118 -13.35 -3.42 17.73
C LYS A 118 -12.77 -2.00 17.67
N LEU A 119 -13.12 -1.24 16.63
CA LEU A 119 -12.56 0.10 16.36
C LEU A 119 -13.06 1.19 17.31
N ARG A 120 -14.35 1.21 17.68
CA ARG A 120 -14.99 2.31 18.42
C ARG A 120 -14.69 2.37 19.92
N THR A 121 -13.94 1.41 20.43
CA THR A 121 -13.55 1.35 21.85
C THR A 121 -12.43 2.35 22.15
N PRO A 122 -12.22 2.78 23.42
CA PRO A 122 -11.10 3.65 23.77
C PRO A 122 -9.74 3.08 23.32
N LYS A 123 -9.55 1.76 23.50
CA LYS A 123 -8.38 1.03 23.00
C LYS A 123 -8.29 1.04 21.47
N GLY A 124 -9.39 0.81 20.76
CA GLY A 124 -9.46 0.84 19.30
C GLY A 124 -9.12 2.21 18.71
N LEU A 125 -9.70 3.28 19.26
CA LEU A 125 -9.42 4.66 18.86
C LEU A 125 -7.99 5.09 19.21
N ALA A 126 -7.45 4.62 20.35
CA ALA A 126 -6.05 4.83 20.67
C ALA A 126 -5.11 4.10 19.69
N TRP A 127 -5.45 2.88 19.27
CA TRP A 127 -4.72 2.18 18.21
C TRP A 127 -4.78 2.94 16.88
N LEU A 128 -5.95 3.48 16.53
CA LEU A 128 -6.13 4.26 15.31
C LEU A 128 -5.26 5.53 15.31
N ARG A 129 -5.21 6.25 16.44
CA ARG A 129 -4.31 7.41 16.61
C ARG A 129 -2.84 7.06 16.38
N GLN A 130 -2.39 5.84 16.69
CA GLN A 130 -1.01 5.42 16.39
C GLN A 130 -0.73 5.24 14.90
N GLN A 131 -1.74 4.96 14.08
CA GLN A 131 -1.59 4.83 12.62
C GLN A 131 -1.48 6.19 11.93
N TYR A 132 -1.94 7.26 12.58
CA TYR A 132 -1.96 8.63 12.04
C TYR A 132 -1.23 9.60 12.98
N PRO A 133 0.10 9.73 12.88
CA PRO A 133 0.88 10.54 13.81
C PRO A 133 0.46 12.01 13.90
N GLU A 134 -0.12 12.60 12.85
CA GLU A 134 -0.65 13.98 12.90
C GLU A 134 -1.81 14.12 13.90
N ILE A 135 -2.73 13.15 13.91
CA ILE A 135 -3.87 13.14 14.85
C ILE A 135 -3.37 13.00 16.30
N GLY A 136 -2.27 12.27 16.51
CA GLY A 136 -1.64 12.07 17.81
C GLY A 136 -0.85 13.28 18.36
N ARG A 137 -0.49 14.26 17.52
CA ARG A 137 0.26 15.47 17.93
C ARG A 137 -0.67 16.55 18.50
N LEU A 138 -1.37 16.23 19.58
CA LEU A 138 -2.34 17.09 20.27
C LEU A 138 -1.77 18.45 20.73
N GLY A 139 -0.45 18.62 20.80
CA GLY A 139 0.18 19.89 21.17
C GLY A 139 0.22 20.95 20.06
N GLU A 140 0.01 20.57 18.80
CA GLU A 140 0.15 21.44 17.62
C GLU A 140 -1.16 21.64 16.85
N MET A 141 -2.20 20.85 17.17
CA MET A 141 -3.52 20.89 16.54
C MET A 141 -4.60 21.13 17.59
N LEU A 142 -5.61 21.93 17.25
CA LEU A 142 -6.80 22.09 18.11
C LEU A 142 -7.43 20.71 18.38
N PRO A 143 -7.71 20.34 19.65
CA PRO A 143 -8.25 19.02 19.99
C PRO A 143 -9.52 18.64 19.21
N SER A 144 -10.38 19.62 18.90
CA SER A 144 -11.59 19.44 18.09
C SER A 144 -11.30 18.98 16.67
N VAL A 145 -10.27 19.54 16.02
CA VAL A 145 -9.87 19.17 14.65
C VAL A 145 -9.28 17.76 14.63
N ALA A 146 -8.41 17.45 15.60
CA ALA A 146 -7.83 16.12 15.74
C ALA A 146 -8.92 15.06 15.96
N GLN A 147 -9.92 15.37 16.79
CA GLN A 147 -11.06 14.49 17.02
C GLN A 147 -11.90 14.29 15.74
N ASN A 148 -12.22 15.35 15.00
CA ASN A 148 -12.97 15.23 13.75
C ASN A 148 -12.23 14.38 12.70
N GLN A 149 -10.90 14.57 12.58
CA GLN A 149 -10.07 13.75 11.70
C GLN A 149 -10.07 12.28 12.13
N LEU A 150 -9.90 12.00 13.43
CA LEU A 150 -9.96 10.64 13.96
C LEU A 150 -11.28 9.94 13.62
N MET A 151 -12.39 10.67 13.75
CA MET A 151 -13.72 10.17 13.43
C MET A 151 -13.91 9.91 11.93
N SER A 152 -13.34 10.75 11.08
CA SER A 152 -13.34 10.53 9.62
C SER A 152 -12.51 9.29 9.25
N GLU A 153 -11.34 9.11 9.85
CA GLU A 153 -10.49 7.95 9.57
C GLU A 153 -11.12 6.66 10.10
N MET A 154 -11.73 6.67 11.30
CA MET A 154 -12.44 5.51 11.86
C MET A 154 -13.54 5.03 10.90
N GLN A 155 -14.31 5.95 10.31
CA GLN A 155 -15.33 5.63 9.32
C GLN A 155 -14.73 5.07 8.02
N SER A 156 -13.58 5.61 7.61
CA SER A 156 -12.95 5.23 6.35
C SER A 156 -12.34 3.82 6.40
N ILE A 157 -11.82 3.39 7.56
CA ILE A 157 -11.16 2.08 7.72
C ILE A 157 -12.08 0.94 8.19
N ARG A 158 -13.40 1.12 8.12
CA ARG A 158 -14.35 0.05 8.46
C ARG A 158 -14.17 -1.16 7.56
N MET A 159 -14.59 -2.33 8.02
CA MET A 159 -14.47 -3.63 7.35
C MET A 159 -13.03 -4.17 7.23
N LEU A 160 -12.07 -3.60 7.98
CA LEU A 160 -10.65 -3.93 7.87
C LEU A 160 -10.37 -5.42 8.12
N ASN A 161 -11.03 -6.03 9.11
CA ASN A 161 -10.75 -7.41 9.53
C ASN A 161 -11.66 -8.46 8.85
N VAL A 162 -12.68 -8.02 8.11
CA VAL A 162 -13.79 -8.88 7.70
C VAL A 162 -13.32 -10.01 6.79
N THR A 163 -12.50 -9.73 5.77
CA THR A 163 -11.99 -10.78 4.87
C THR A 163 -11.21 -11.87 5.63
N ALA A 164 -10.42 -11.50 6.64
CA ALA A 164 -9.68 -12.48 7.44
C ALA A 164 -10.63 -13.36 8.26
N TRP A 165 -11.66 -12.76 8.86
CA TRP A 165 -12.64 -13.47 9.67
C TRP A 165 -13.56 -14.38 8.86
N THR A 166 -14.05 -13.91 7.71
CA THR A 166 -15.06 -14.64 6.92
C THR A 166 -14.46 -15.84 6.19
N THR A 167 -13.17 -15.78 5.83
CA THR A 167 -12.41 -16.88 5.19
C THR A 167 -11.78 -17.85 6.20
N GLY A 168 -11.96 -17.61 7.51
CA GLY A 168 -11.52 -18.51 8.57
C GLY A 168 -12.57 -19.56 8.96
N VAL A 169 -12.23 -20.37 9.95
CA VAL A 169 -13.17 -21.26 10.64
C VAL A 169 -13.98 -20.43 11.63
N ARG A 170 -15.30 -20.58 11.59
CA ARG A 170 -16.25 -19.84 12.42
C ARG A 170 -16.99 -20.82 13.33
N GLU A 171 -16.81 -20.66 14.63
CA GLU A 171 -17.37 -21.54 15.65
C GLU A 171 -18.12 -20.72 16.70
N ILE A 172 -19.30 -21.18 17.10
CA ILE A 172 -20.04 -20.67 18.26
C ILE A 172 -20.09 -21.78 19.30
N VAL A 173 -19.42 -21.57 20.43
CA VAL A 173 -19.39 -22.51 21.55
C VAL A 173 -20.41 -22.12 22.62
N SER A 174 -20.95 -23.11 23.32
CA SER A 174 -21.98 -22.93 24.34
C SER A 174 -21.46 -23.19 25.77
N ALA A 175 -21.90 -22.35 26.71
CA ALA A 175 -21.72 -22.48 28.15
C ALA A 175 -23.05 -22.74 28.87
N GLU A 176 -24.12 -23.10 28.15
CA GLU A 176 -25.46 -23.30 28.73
C GLU A 176 -25.50 -24.40 29.79
N ARG A 177 -24.64 -25.42 29.66
CA ARG A 177 -24.60 -26.61 30.53
C ARG A 177 -23.71 -26.45 31.77
N VAL A 178 -23.09 -25.30 31.95
CA VAL A 178 -22.10 -25.05 33.02
C VAL A 178 -22.46 -23.84 33.87
N GLY A 179 -21.84 -23.75 35.05
CA GLY A 179 -22.15 -22.73 36.05
C GLY A 179 -21.42 -21.40 35.80
N VAL A 180 -20.19 -21.46 35.31
CA VAL A 180 -19.38 -20.29 34.93
C VAL A 180 -19.90 -19.73 33.61
N LYS A 181 -20.08 -18.41 33.51
CA LYS A 181 -20.58 -17.73 32.30
C LYS A 181 -19.54 -16.80 31.70
N PHE A 182 -19.68 -16.51 30.40
CA PHE A 182 -18.78 -15.61 29.71
C PHE A 182 -18.90 -14.17 30.23
N ILE A 183 -17.77 -13.47 30.29
CA ILE A 183 -17.70 -12.05 30.68
C ILE A 183 -17.61 -11.16 29.44
N LEU A 184 -17.94 -9.88 29.63
CA LEU A 184 -17.81 -8.80 28.67
C LEU A 184 -16.66 -7.88 29.08
N SER A 185 -15.94 -7.30 28.12
CA SER A 185 -14.88 -6.31 28.39
C SER A 185 -15.10 -5.01 27.63
N ASP A 186 -14.36 -3.98 28.00
CA ASP A 186 -14.33 -2.70 27.28
C ASP A 186 -13.67 -2.76 25.89
N HIS A 187 -13.04 -3.89 25.55
CA HIS A 187 -12.58 -4.24 24.21
C HIS A 187 -13.10 -5.65 23.80
N PRO A 188 -14.41 -5.80 23.52
CA PRO A 188 -15.10 -7.09 23.51
C PRO A 188 -14.69 -8.00 22.34
N VAL A 189 -14.17 -7.43 21.26
CA VAL A 189 -13.62 -8.19 20.12
C VAL A 189 -12.14 -8.46 20.40
N THR A 190 -11.91 -9.49 21.20
CA THR A 190 -10.61 -9.83 21.77
C THR A 190 -9.80 -10.71 20.82
N VAL A 191 -8.51 -10.44 20.65
CA VAL A 191 -7.61 -11.30 19.85
C VAL A 191 -6.67 -12.08 20.76
N TYR A 192 -6.72 -13.40 20.63
CA TYR A 192 -5.83 -14.36 21.27
C TYR A 192 -4.79 -14.85 20.27
N ASN A 193 -3.51 -14.86 20.65
CA ASN A 193 -2.47 -15.58 19.94
C ASN A 193 -1.58 -16.24 20.98
N HIS A 194 -1.46 -17.57 20.93
CA HIS A 194 -0.80 -18.34 21.98
C HIS A 194 0.70 -18.07 22.11
N ALA A 195 1.35 -17.51 21.08
CA ALA A 195 2.75 -17.10 21.10
C ALA A 195 2.98 -15.63 21.44
N ILE A 196 1.91 -14.83 21.58
CA ILE A 196 2.01 -13.38 21.82
C ILE A 196 1.21 -13.04 23.08
N PRO A 197 1.78 -13.24 24.29
CA PRO A 197 1.10 -12.91 25.54
C PRO A 197 0.89 -11.38 25.69
N PRO A 198 0.04 -10.94 26.64
CA PRO A 198 -0.16 -9.52 26.94
C PRO A 198 1.13 -8.78 27.37
N SER A 199 2.10 -9.50 27.94
CA SER A 199 3.41 -8.95 28.32
C SER A 199 4.36 -8.70 27.14
N ASP A 200 4.07 -9.23 25.95
CA ASP A 200 4.88 -9.05 24.76
C ASP A 200 4.89 -7.56 24.35
N ALA A 201 6.04 -7.05 23.90
CA ALA A 201 6.16 -5.66 23.44
C ALA A 201 5.19 -5.30 22.31
N ARG A 202 4.82 -6.29 21.48
CA ARG A 202 3.82 -6.15 20.40
C ARG A 202 2.38 -5.98 20.93
N SER A 203 2.11 -6.40 22.17
CA SER A 203 0.80 -6.28 22.85
C SER A 203 0.71 -5.08 23.80
N ARG A 204 1.72 -4.21 23.84
CA ARG A 204 1.65 -3.00 24.68
C ARG A 204 0.50 -2.11 24.22
N TYR A 205 -0.29 -1.62 25.18
CA TYR A 205 -1.41 -0.73 24.91
C TYR A 205 -1.01 0.35 23.90
N PRO A 206 -1.83 0.60 22.87
CA PRO A 206 -3.17 0.07 22.60
C PRO A 206 -3.20 -1.19 21.70
N ARG A 207 -2.06 -1.85 21.47
CA ARG A 207 -1.94 -2.90 20.44
C ARG A 207 -2.47 -4.24 20.93
N ASP A 208 -2.93 -5.03 19.96
CA ASP A 208 -3.20 -6.47 20.07
C ASP A 208 -2.46 -7.21 18.94
N PRO A 209 -2.30 -8.54 19.03
CA PRO A 209 -1.85 -9.34 17.90
C PRO A 209 -2.71 -9.07 16.67
N SER A 210 -2.09 -9.03 15.49
CA SER A 210 -2.83 -8.89 14.24
C SER A 210 -3.73 -10.10 14.00
N THR A 211 -4.95 -9.86 13.53
CA THR A 211 -5.89 -10.90 13.09
C THR A 211 -5.34 -11.70 11.90
N ALA A 212 -4.39 -11.13 11.16
CA ALA A 212 -3.73 -11.74 10.02
C ALA A 212 -2.61 -12.74 10.38
N LEU A 213 -2.27 -12.95 11.67
CA LEU A 213 -1.28 -13.95 12.06
C LEU A 213 -1.91 -15.34 12.14
N LYS A 214 -1.24 -16.38 11.65
CA LYS A 214 -1.79 -17.75 11.57
C LYS A 214 -2.39 -18.23 12.90
N GLY A 215 -1.68 -18.03 14.01
CA GLY A 215 -2.13 -18.46 15.34
C GLY A 215 -3.12 -17.52 16.02
N SER A 216 -3.55 -16.44 15.38
CA SER A 216 -4.53 -15.51 15.95
C SER A 216 -5.95 -16.06 15.85
N GLN A 217 -6.68 -15.94 16.95
CA GLN A 217 -8.08 -16.30 17.09
C GLN A 217 -8.85 -15.11 17.68
N THR A 218 -9.98 -14.74 17.07
CA THR A 218 -10.81 -13.63 17.56
C THR A 218 -11.97 -14.18 18.36
N LEU A 219 -12.16 -13.63 19.56
CA LEU A 219 -13.17 -14.02 20.53
C LEU A 219 -14.19 -12.90 20.68
N PHE A 220 -15.47 -13.24 20.61
CA PHE A 220 -16.55 -12.28 20.84
C PHE A 220 -17.72 -12.92 21.59
N PRO A 221 -17.98 -12.52 22.85
CA PRO A 221 -19.13 -12.98 23.61
C PRO A 221 -20.46 -12.49 23.01
N LEU A 222 -21.28 -13.41 22.52
CA LEU A 222 -22.64 -13.14 22.03
C LEU A 222 -23.63 -12.94 23.19
N GLY A 223 -23.28 -13.44 24.38
CA GLY A 223 -24.01 -13.35 25.62
C GLY A 223 -23.30 -14.16 26.72
N PRO A 224 -23.94 -14.39 27.87
CA PRO A 224 -23.36 -15.16 28.97
C PRO A 224 -23.13 -16.64 28.62
N ASP A 225 -23.88 -17.16 27.66
CA ASP A 225 -23.90 -18.58 27.29
C ASP A 225 -23.25 -18.90 25.94
N HIS A 226 -23.00 -17.90 25.09
CA HIS A 226 -22.53 -18.14 23.72
C HIS A 226 -21.32 -17.27 23.39
N LEU A 227 -20.29 -17.89 22.81
CA LEU A 227 -19.06 -17.23 22.38
C LEU A 227 -18.77 -17.56 20.93
N LEU A 228 -18.55 -16.52 20.11
CA LEU A 228 -18.01 -16.66 18.76
C LEU A 228 -16.48 -16.75 18.83
N ILE A 229 -15.92 -17.77 18.18
CA ILE A 229 -14.49 -18.00 17.97
C ILE A 229 -14.22 -18.00 16.46
N LEU A 230 -13.33 -17.13 16.02
CA LEU A 230 -12.89 -17.03 14.63
C LEU A 230 -11.44 -17.45 14.55
N THR A 231 -11.16 -18.55 13.85
CA THR A 231 -9.82 -19.16 13.77
C THR A 231 -9.31 -19.14 12.35
N ASN A 232 -8.07 -18.69 12.13
CA ASN A 232 -7.47 -18.74 10.80
C ASN A 232 -7.34 -20.19 10.30
N LEU A 233 -7.73 -20.42 9.04
CA LEU A 233 -7.88 -21.76 8.45
C LEU A 233 -6.62 -22.64 8.59
N GLU A 234 -5.45 -22.07 8.31
CA GLU A 234 -4.17 -22.80 8.39
C GLU A 234 -3.89 -23.35 9.79
N TYR A 235 -4.18 -22.55 10.83
CA TYR A 235 -3.96 -22.96 12.21
C TYR A 235 -5.04 -23.93 12.72
N ALA A 236 -6.28 -23.79 12.24
CA ALA A 236 -7.33 -24.76 12.52
C ALA A 236 -6.99 -26.15 11.96
N LYS A 237 -6.48 -26.21 10.72
CA LYS A 237 -6.09 -27.47 10.06
C LYS A 237 -4.79 -28.06 10.59
N ASP A 238 -3.80 -27.21 10.87
CA ASP A 238 -2.50 -27.62 11.39
C ASP A 238 -2.07 -26.71 12.55
N PRO A 239 -2.31 -27.12 13.81
CA PRO A 239 -1.89 -26.37 14.99
C PRO A 239 -0.36 -26.25 15.17
N ALA A 240 0.47 -26.95 14.37
CA ALA A 240 1.92 -26.88 14.43
C ALA A 240 2.52 -25.74 13.59
N VAL A 241 1.71 -25.04 12.78
CA VAL A 241 2.18 -23.88 12.00
C VAL A 241 2.74 -22.78 12.91
N ARG A 242 3.70 -22.01 12.38
CA ARG A 242 4.25 -20.87 13.14
C ARG A 242 3.14 -19.84 13.44
N PRO A 243 2.82 -19.58 14.71
CA PRO A 243 1.65 -18.78 15.08
C PRO A 243 1.80 -17.28 14.87
N ASP A 244 3.04 -16.79 14.79
CA ASP A 244 3.40 -15.39 14.58
C ASP A 244 3.72 -15.06 13.11
N ALA A 245 3.59 -16.03 12.20
CA ALA A 245 3.68 -15.80 10.78
C ALA A 245 2.36 -15.25 10.23
N LYS A 246 2.43 -14.39 9.21
CA LYS A 246 1.24 -13.94 8.47
C LYS A 246 0.56 -15.13 7.79
N ARG A 247 -0.77 -15.15 7.78
CA ARG A 247 -1.56 -16.15 7.07
C ARG A 247 -1.36 -16.05 5.56
N THR A 248 -1.59 -17.15 4.87
CA THR A 248 -1.59 -17.18 3.40
C THR A 248 -2.67 -16.23 2.89
N PHE A 249 -2.30 -15.39 1.92
CA PHE A 249 -3.18 -14.44 1.26
C PHE A 249 -3.94 -13.50 2.23
N ALA A 250 -3.21 -12.93 3.18
CA ALA A 250 -3.72 -12.00 4.19
C ALA A 250 -4.03 -10.59 3.63
N ARG A 251 -4.87 -10.50 2.60
CA ARG A 251 -5.34 -9.23 2.04
C ARG A 251 -6.57 -8.73 2.79
N THR A 252 -6.58 -7.43 3.02
CA THR A 252 -7.71 -6.67 3.53
C THR A 252 -8.54 -6.14 2.35
N TYR A 253 -9.85 -5.99 2.51
CA TYR A 253 -10.78 -5.51 1.47
C TYR A 253 -10.85 -6.34 0.17
N GLN A 254 -10.26 -7.53 0.17
CA GLN A 254 -10.34 -8.43 -0.97
C GLN A 254 -11.77 -8.98 -1.10
N SER A 255 -12.31 -8.91 -2.31
CA SER A 255 -13.57 -9.57 -2.65
C SER A 255 -13.38 -11.08 -2.60
N THR A 256 -14.21 -11.75 -1.80
CA THR A 256 -14.15 -13.19 -1.54
C THR A 256 -15.56 -13.76 -1.45
N MET A 257 -15.74 -14.99 -1.93
CA MET A 257 -16.97 -15.76 -1.79
C MET A 257 -16.83 -16.75 -0.64
N VAL A 258 -17.81 -16.74 0.26
CA VAL A 258 -17.85 -17.62 1.44
C VAL A 258 -19.28 -18.11 1.64
N SER A 259 -19.44 -19.31 2.22
CA SER A 259 -20.76 -19.73 2.69
C SER A 259 -21.16 -18.87 3.89
N THR A 260 -22.39 -18.35 3.90
CA THR A 260 -22.92 -17.52 4.98
C THR A 260 -23.53 -18.33 6.12
N ILE A 261 -23.77 -19.62 5.90
CA ILE A 261 -24.47 -20.50 6.86
C ILE A 261 -23.54 -21.50 7.56
N GLU A 262 -22.28 -21.61 7.10
CA GLU A 262 -21.32 -22.55 7.70
C GLU A 262 -20.71 -22.00 8.99
N PHE A 263 -21.26 -22.47 10.12
CA PHE A 263 -20.80 -22.24 11.49
C PHE A 263 -20.78 -23.56 12.27
N ILE A 264 -19.72 -23.80 13.03
CA ILE A 264 -19.63 -24.93 13.96
C ILE A 264 -20.36 -24.56 15.25
N LYS A 265 -21.39 -25.32 15.66
CA LYS A 265 -22.15 -25.08 16.92
C LYS A 265 -22.22 -26.31 17.84
N THR A 266 -21.31 -27.27 17.68
CA THR A 266 -21.42 -28.59 18.34
C THR A 266 -20.81 -28.65 19.73
N ARG A 267 -19.96 -27.68 20.11
CA ARG A 267 -19.19 -27.72 21.35
C ARG A 267 -19.86 -27.00 22.53
N TYR A 268 -19.92 -27.74 23.64
CA TYR A 268 -20.22 -27.20 24.97
C TYR A 268 -18.93 -27.15 25.80
N LEU A 269 -18.56 -25.98 26.29
CA LEU A 269 -17.37 -25.80 27.12
C LEU A 269 -17.62 -26.25 28.56
N THR A 270 -16.56 -26.73 29.23
CA THR A 270 -16.55 -26.99 30.67
C THR A 270 -16.40 -25.69 31.48
N ASP A 271 -16.68 -25.72 32.79
CA ASP A 271 -16.44 -24.56 33.67
C ASP A 271 -15.00 -24.04 33.58
N ASP A 272 -14.01 -24.95 33.55
CA ASP A 272 -12.60 -24.60 33.39
C ASP A 272 -12.32 -23.91 32.05
N GLN A 273 -12.88 -24.43 30.95
CA GLN A 273 -12.72 -23.84 29.63
C GLN A 273 -13.37 -22.45 29.53
N VAL A 274 -14.54 -22.25 30.13
CA VAL A 274 -15.16 -20.91 30.19
C VAL A 274 -14.30 -19.95 31.02
N ALA A 275 -13.74 -20.41 32.14
CA ALA A 275 -12.81 -19.62 32.94
C ALA A 275 -11.53 -19.24 32.14
N GLU A 276 -11.01 -20.16 31.33
CA GLU A 276 -9.87 -19.91 30.42
C GLU A 276 -10.20 -18.84 29.37
N VAL A 277 -11.40 -18.86 28.78
CA VAL A 277 -11.87 -17.79 27.89
C VAL A 277 -11.94 -16.46 28.62
N ASN A 278 -12.56 -16.44 29.80
CA ASN A 278 -12.70 -15.23 30.62
C ASN A 278 -11.33 -14.66 31.01
N PHE A 279 -10.34 -15.52 31.27
CA PHE A 279 -8.95 -15.10 31.54
C PHE A 279 -8.35 -14.34 30.36
N VAL A 280 -8.53 -14.84 29.13
CA VAL A 280 -8.06 -14.18 27.91
C VAL A 280 -8.76 -12.84 27.69
N ILE A 281 -10.10 -12.78 27.83
CA ILE A 281 -10.88 -11.55 27.69
C ILE A 281 -10.41 -10.50 28.71
N LYS A 282 -10.31 -10.89 29.99
CA LYS A 282 -9.86 -9.98 31.05
C LYS A 282 -8.43 -9.50 30.85
N ALA A 283 -7.52 -10.36 30.41
CA ALA A 283 -6.14 -10.00 30.17
C ALA A 283 -5.94 -9.05 28.97
N ARG A 284 -6.94 -8.95 28.08
CA ARG A 284 -6.93 -8.10 26.87
C ARG A 284 -7.77 -6.82 27.02
N ALA A 285 -8.61 -6.74 28.04
CA ALA A 285 -9.32 -5.54 28.44
C ALA A 285 -8.35 -4.40 28.80
N ASP A 286 -8.78 -3.15 28.61
CA ASP A 286 -7.96 -2.00 29.02
C ASP A 286 -8.21 -1.62 30.48
N ARG A 287 -9.48 -1.51 30.87
CA ARG A 287 -9.90 -0.99 32.16
C ARG A 287 -11.10 -1.71 32.76
N TYR A 288 -12.14 -2.04 32.00
CA TYR A 288 -13.37 -2.58 32.56
C TYR A 288 -13.71 -3.98 32.06
N VAL A 289 -14.18 -4.84 32.98
CA VAL A 289 -14.82 -6.12 32.68
C VAL A 289 -16.13 -6.27 33.45
N ALA A 290 -17.15 -6.83 32.79
CA ALA A 290 -18.50 -6.99 33.30
C ALA A 290 -18.98 -8.45 33.18
N GLY A 291 -19.85 -8.87 34.08
CA GLY A 291 -20.41 -10.22 34.07
C GLY A 291 -21.65 -10.36 34.92
N SER A 292 -22.39 -11.45 34.71
CA SER A 292 -23.59 -11.79 35.47
C SER A 292 -23.28 -12.15 36.93
N ARG A 293 -22.09 -12.68 37.20
CA ARG A 293 -21.64 -13.15 38.52
C ARG A 293 -20.30 -12.52 38.90
N ARG A 294 -20.05 -12.36 40.20
CA ARG A 294 -18.80 -11.76 40.69
C ARG A 294 -17.62 -12.70 40.57
N GLU A 295 -17.86 -13.99 40.73
CA GLU A 295 -16.83 -15.02 40.69
C GLU A 295 -16.18 -15.11 39.30
N ASP A 296 -17.00 -15.03 38.25
CA ASP A 296 -16.59 -15.10 36.84
C ASP A 296 -15.63 -13.96 36.43
N LEU A 297 -15.58 -12.86 37.18
CA LEU A 297 -14.69 -11.72 36.95
C LEU A 297 -13.26 -11.94 37.46
N TYR A 298 -12.98 -13.04 38.16
CA TYR A 298 -11.66 -13.39 38.68
C TYR A 298 -11.17 -14.76 38.16
N PRO A 299 -11.13 -14.96 36.83
CA PRO A 299 -10.75 -16.24 36.24
C PRO A 299 -9.31 -16.65 36.61
N GLU A 300 -8.42 -15.71 36.91
CA GLU A 300 -7.05 -15.96 37.36
C GLU A 300 -6.95 -16.77 38.67
N LYS A 301 -8.04 -16.88 39.44
CA LYS A 301 -8.09 -17.69 40.66
C LYS A 301 -8.27 -19.18 40.39
N VAL A 302 -8.75 -19.53 39.19
CA VAL A 302 -9.10 -20.91 38.81
C VAL A 302 -8.19 -21.40 37.68
N VAL A 303 -7.84 -20.52 36.74
CA VAL A 303 -6.99 -20.86 35.60
C VAL A 303 -5.53 -21.01 36.04
N SER A 304 -5.01 -22.22 35.94
CA SER A 304 -3.60 -22.56 36.25
C SER A 304 -2.72 -22.76 35.01
N LYS A 305 -3.33 -22.86 33.81
CA LYS A 305 -2.62 -23.06 32.55
C LYS A 305 -1.77 -21.84 32.18
N SER A 306 -0.64 -22.09 31.52
CA SER A 306 0.14 -21.02 30.90
C SER A 306 -0.62 -20.40 29.72
N TRP A 307 -0.30 -19.15 29.36
CA TRP A 307 -0.93 -18.46 28.22
C TRP A 307 -0.89 -19.28 26.92
N ALA A 308 0.24 -19.97 26.68
CA ALA A 308 0.43 -20.77 25.49
C ALA A 308 -0.44 -22.04 25.49
N ASP A 309 -0.67 -22.64 26.66
CA ASP A 309 -1.46 -23.87 26.81
C ASP A 309 -2.97 -23.64 26.71
N LEU A 310 -3.44 -22.40 26.89
CA LEU A 310 -4.84 -22.01 26.67
C LEU A 310 -5.31 -22.31 25.24
N ARG A 311 -4.38 -22.45 24.28
CA ARG A 311 -4.68 -22.76 22.88
C ARG A 311 -5.58 -23.97 22.70
N ALA A 312 -5.46 -24.96 23.58
CA ALA A 312 -6.26 -26.20 23.51
C ALA A 312 -7.76 -25.93 23.63
N THR A 313 -8.16 -24.88 24.34
CA THR A 313 -9.56 -24.51 24.54
C THR A 313 -10.18 -23.86 23.30
N PHE A 314 -9.37 -23.24 22.46
CA PHE A 314 -9.85 -22.50 21.29
C PHE A 314 -9.76 -23.27 19.98
N LEU A 315 -9.14 -24.47 19.95
CA LEU A 315 -9.07 -25.24 18.72
C LEU A 315 -10.46 -25.76 18.34
N PRO A 316 -10.90 -25.57 17.09
CA PRO A 316 -12.16 -26.12 16.61
C PRO A 316 -12.11 -27.67 16.55
N PRO A 317 -13.27 -28.35 16.57
CA PRO A 317 -13.34 -29.80 16.48
C PRO A 317 -12.87 -30.27 15.10
N ALA A 318 -11.88 -31.16 15.08
CA ALA A 318 -11.19 -31.57 13.85
C ALA A 318 -12.12 -32.27 12.85
N ASP A 319 -13.15 -32.95 13.33
CA ASP A 319 -14.16 -33.66 12.56
C ASP A 319 -15.16 -32.72 11.87
N GLU A 320 -15.17 -31.41 12.17
CA GLU A 320 -16.04 -30.42 11.52
C GLU A 320 -15.30 -29.52 10.51
N LEU A 321 -13.97 -29.67 10.40
CA LEU A 321 -13.15 -28.81 9.54
C LEU A 321 -13.36 -29.04 8.04
N TYR A 322 -13.99 -30.15 7.64
CA TYR A 322 -14.31 -30.45 6.23
C TYR A 322 -15.25 -29.42 5.60
N ARG A 323 -15.98 -28.66 6.43
CA ARG A 323 -16.88 -27.57 6.00
C ARG A 323 -16.16 -26.30 5.58
N PHE A 324 -14.85 -26.18 5.87
CA PHE A 324 -14.07 -24.96 5.65
C PHE A 324 -12.87 -25.19 4.72
N GLY A 325 -12.62 -24.20 3.86
CA GLY A 325 -11.60 -24.26 2.83
C GLY A 325 -12.07 -25.00 1.58
N GLY A 326 -11.15 -25.69 0.90
CA GLY A 326 -11.44 -26.33 -0.39
C GLY A 326 -11.44 -25.34 -1.56
N GLU A 327 -11.84 -25.81 -2.74
CA GLU A 327 -11.96 -24.98 -3.94
C GLU A 327 -13.43 -24.70 -4.23
N MET A 328 -13.74 -23.47 -4.61
CA MET A 328 -15.08 -23.02 -4.99
C MET A 328 -15.12 -22.71 -6.49
N PHE A 329 -16.18 -23.17 -7.13
CA PHE A 329 -16.49 -22.88 -8.52
C PHE A 329 -17.95 -22.43 -8.61
N ALA A 330 -18.19 -21.29 -9.24
CA ALA A 330 -19.53 -20.74 -9.43
C ALA A 330 -19.71 -20.28 -10.89
N SER A 331 -20.83 -20.64 -11.49
CA SER A 331 -21.26 -20.13 -12.80
C SER A 331 -22.41 -19.15 -12.61
N PHE A 332 -22.34 -18.02 -13.29
CA PHE A 332 -23.39 -16.99 -13.28
C PHE A 332 -24.28 -17.08 -14.52
N GLU A 333 -25.48 -16.51 -14.45
CA GLU A 333 -26.45 -16.50 -15.56
C GLU A 333 -25.92 -15.79 -16.82
N ASN A 334 -25.00 -14.85 -16.66
CA ASN A 334 -24.36 -14.13 -17.76
C ASN A 334 -23.24 -14.94 -18.45
N GLY A 335 -22.99 -16.18 -18.01
CA GLY A 335 -21.94 -17.06 -18.53
C GLY A 335 -20.56 -16.86 -17.89
N ASP A 336 -20.41 -15.91 -16.96
CA ASP A 336 -19.16 -15.74 -16.23
C ASP A 336 -18.93 -16.90 -15.26
N PHE A 337 -17.65 -17.19 -15.05
CA PHE A 337 -17.20 -18.24 -14.14
C PHE A 337 -16.30 -17.65 -13.07
N HIS A 338 -16.56 -18.02 -11.82
CA HIS A 338 -15.74 -17.67 -10.67
C HIS A 338 -15.07 -18.92 -10.12
N TYR A 339 -13.76 -18.84 -9.94
CA TYR A 339 -12.97 -19.80 -9.18
C TYR A 339 -12.42 -19.09 -7.95
N GLN A 340 -12.35 -19.82 -6.84
CA GLN A 340 -11.64 -19.41 -5.65
C GLN A 340 -11.00 -20.61 -4.96
N ASP A 341 -9.80 -20.45 -4.44
CA ASP A 341 -9.20 -21.45 -3.56
C ASP A 341 -9.57 -21.26 -2.08
N GLU A 342 -8.99 -22.10 -1.21
CA GLU A 342 -9.33 -22.11 0.21
C GLU A 342 -8.93 -20.83 0.97
N PHE A 343 -8.11 -19.97 0.36
CA PHE A 343 -7.64 -18.73 0.96
C PHE A 343 -8.30 -17.49 0.37
N GLY A 344 -9.13 -17.61 -0.67
CA GLY A 344 -9.74 -16.47 -1.33
C GLY A 344 -9.09 -16.06 -2.66
N ARG A 345 -8.13 -16.84 -3.17
CA ARG A 345 -7.42 -16.50 -4.42
C ARG A 345 -8.25 -16.92 -5.62
N THR A 346 -8.40 -16.01 -6.58
CA THR A 346 -9.13 -16.25 -7.84
C THR A 346 -8.30 -16.93 -8.91
N GLU A 347 -7.04 -17.25 -8.62
CA GLU A 347 -6.20 -18.12 -9.44
C GLU A 347 -5.21 -18.92 -8.57
N LYS A 348 -4.84 -20.12 -9.04
CA LYS A 348 -3.85 -20.95 -8.35
C LYS A 348 -2.47 -20.29 -8.40
N PRO A 349 -1.68 -20.37 -7.31
CA PRO A 349 -0.30 -19.90 -7.34
C PRO A 349 0.51 -20.68 -8.39
N ARG A 350 1.32 -19.94 -9.16
CA ARG A 350 2.14 -20.51 -10.23
C ARG A 350 3.42 -21.09 -9.63
N GLY A 351 3.57 -22.41 -9.63
CA GLY A 351 4.69 -23.09 -8.97
C GLY A 351 6.07 -22.61 -9.41
N TRP A 352 6.23 -22.22 -10.69
CA TRP A 352 7.49 -21.70 -11.23
C TRP A 352 7.84 -20.27 -10.79
N LEU A 353 6.92 -19.56 -10.11
CA LEU A 353 7.19 -18.29 -9.42
C LEU A 353 7.53 -18.47 -7.94
N LEU A 354 7.37 -19.67 -7.38
CA LEU A 354 7.69 -19.98 -6.00
C LEU A 354 9.17 -20.38 -5.85
N LYS A 355 9.70 -20.18 -4.66
CA LYS A 355 11.05 -20.58 -4.25
C LYS A 355 10.98 -21.49 -3.04
N VAL A 356 11.92 -22.42 -2.98
CA VAL A 356 12.17 -23.20 -1.77
C VAL A 356 13.02 -22.35 -0.83
N GLU A 357 12.51 -22.09 0.37
CA GLU A 357 13.25 -21.34 1.37
C GLU A 357 14.49 -22.15 1.81
N PRO A 358 15.68 -21.51 1.91
CA PRO A 358 16.89 -22.19 2.36
C PRO A 358 16.72 -22.78 3.77
N LYS A 359 17.07 -24.06 3.94
CA LYS A 359 17.03 -24.73 5.26
C LYS A 359 18.05 -24.17 6.25
N ALA A 360 19.12 -23.56 5.75
CA ALA A 360 20.18 -22.94 6.53
C ALA A 360 20.47 -21.54 5.99
N GLN A 361 21.09 -20.68 6.81
CA GLN A 361 21.47 -19.36 6.34
C GLN A 361 22.51 -19.46 5.20
N PRO A 362 22.34 -18.67 4.12
CA PRO A 362 23.33 -18.59 3.05
C PRO A 362 24.68 -18.06 3.54
N ARG A 363 25.77 -18.37 2.84
CA ARG A 363 27.09 -17.78 3.12
C ARG A 363 27.11 -16.32 2.64
N PRO A 364 27.96 -15.44 3.20
CA PRO A 364 27.99 -14.02 2.82
C PRO A 364 28.21 -13.74 1.32
N ARG A 365 28.94 -14.60 0.61
CA ARG A 365 29.22 -14.46 -0.83
C ARG A 365 28.15 -15.07 -1.74
N ASP A 366 27.27 -15.91 -1.19
CA ASP A 366 26.19 -16.52 -1.97
C ASP A 366 25.18 -15.45 -2.39
N TYR A 367 24.48 -15.65 -3.49
CA TYR A 367 23.40 -14.76 -3.88
C TYR A 367 22.31 -14.72 -2.82
N CYS A 368 21.80 -13.51 -2.55
CA CYS A 368 20.75 -13.34 -1.57
C CYS A 368 19.45 -14.04 -2.03
N PRO A 369 18.81 -14.90 -1.22
CA PRO A 369 17.55 -15.57 -1.57
C PRO A 369 16.40 -14.61 -1.91
N CYS A 370 16.47 -13.36 -1.43
CA CYS A 370 15.48 -12.33 -1.74
C CYS A 370 15.47 -11.92 -3.23
N GLY A 371 16.42 -12.40 -4.05
CA GLY A 371 16.43 -12.14 -5.49
C GLY A 371 16.83 -10.71 -5.87
N SER A 372 17.52 -9.98 -4.99
CA SER A 372 18.03 -8.61 -5.25
C SER A 372 19.19 -8.56 -6.25
N GLY A 373 19.82 -9.71 -6.55
CA GLY A 373 21.06 -9.79 -7.32
C GLY A 373 22.33 -9.50 -6.51
N GLN A 374 22.20 -9.06 -5.25
CA GLN A 374 23.32 -8.76 -4.38
C GLN A 374 23.80 -10.00 -3.59
N PRO A 375 25.08 -10.06 -3.17
CA PRO A 375 25.55 -11.07 -2.22
C PRO A 375 24.77 -10.96 -0.89
N PHE A 376 24.50 -12.11 -0.25
CA PHE A 376 23.73 -12.17 1.00
C PHE A 376 24.32 -11.27 2.10
N GLY A 377 25.65 -11.21 2.19
CA GLY A 377 26.38 -10.38 3.15
C GLY A 377 26.16 -8.88 2.97
N ASN A 378 25.87 -8.42 1.75
CA ASN A 378 25.59 -7.02 1.44
C ASN A 378 24.08 -6.74 1.31
N CYS A 379 23.24 -7.74 1.61
CA CYS A 379 21.80 -7.66 1.42
C CYS A 379 21.03 -8.02 2.70
N CYS A 380 20.60 -9.27 2.88
CA CYS A 380 19.69 -9.64 3.97
C CYS A 380 20.38 -10.10 5.26
N ARG A 381 21.70 -10.30 5.27
CA ARG A 381 22.43 -10.82 6.45
C ARG A 381 22.12 -10.02 7.72
N ASP A 382 22.30 -8.71 7.64
CA ASP A 382 22.21 -7.81 8.80
C ASP A 382 20.79 -7.22 8.97
N LYS A 383 19.83 -7.63 8.13
CA LYS A 383 18.44 -7.17 8.18
C LYS A 383 17.59 -8.08 9.08
N PRO A 384 16.77 -7.52 9.98
CA PRO A 384 15.69 -8.25 10.63
C PRO A 384 14.76 -8.92 9.61
N VAL A 385 14.19 -10.07 9.95
CA VAL A 385 13.34 -10.87 9.04
C VAL A 385 12.20 -10.04 8.43
N HIS A 386 11.53 -9.20 9.23
CA HIS A 386 10.42 -8.35 8.80
C HIS A 386 10.81 -7.22 7.84
N LEU A 387 12.10 -6.91 7.70
CA LEU A 387 12.64 -5.95 6.72
C LEU A 387 13.22 -6.62 5.48
N ARG A 388 13.14 -7.95 5.36
CA ARG A 388 13.58 -8.71 4.18
C ARG A 388 12.43 -8.80 3.18
N MET A 389 12.75 -8.68 1.89
CA MET A 389 11.84 -9.09 0.83
C MET A 389 11.66 -10.61 0.86
N SER A 390 10.55 -11.10 0.31
CA SER A 390 10.19 -12.51 0.32
C SER A 390 11.32 -13.43 -0.19
N TRP A 391 11.54 -14.53 0.53
CA TRP A 391 12.42 -15.63 0.12
C TRP A 391 11.65 -16.79 -0.50
N THR A 392 10.32 -16.75 -0.46
CA THR A 392 9.44 -17.84 -0.91
C THR A 392 8.90 -17.62 -2.32
N GLN A 393 9.16 -16.45 -2.92
CA GLN A 393 8.73 -16.12 -4.27
C GLN A 393 9.83 -15.41 -5.06
N LYS A 394 9.76 -15.52 -6.39
CA LYS A 394 10.59 -14.73 -7.31
C LYS A 394 10.33 -13.24 -7.13
N SER A 395 11.41 -12.49 -6.93
CA SER A 395 11.42 -11.04 -6.73
C SER A 395 10.97 -10.31 -7.98
N THR A 396 10.71 -9.01 -7.84
CA THR A 396 10.43 -8.15 -9.00
C THR A 396 11.57 -8.18 -10.02
N ARG A 397 12.83 -8.10 -9.55
CA ARG A 397 14.03 -8.21 -10.40
C ARG A 397 14.10 -9.53 -11.15
N GLU A 398 13.93 -10.67 -10.47
CA GLU A 398 14.00 -11.98 -11.13
C GLU A 398 12.93 -12.12 -12.22
N ARG A 399 11.70 -11.64 -11.95
CA ARG A 399 10.61 -11.66 -12.93
C ARG A 399 10.93 -10.77 -14.13
N ASN A 400 11.49 -9.58 -13.94
CA ASN A 400 11.90 -8.70 -15.05
C ASN A 400 13.05 -9.29 -15.87
N VAL A 401 14.04 -9.93 -15.24
CA VAL A 401 15.13 -10.62 -15.97
C VAL A 401 14.59 -11.81 -16.77
N MET A 402 13.68 -12.60 -16.19
CA MET A 402 12.98 -13.67 -16.92
C MET A 402 12.20 -13.13 -18.12
N PHE A 403 11.53 -11.98 -17.93
CA PHE A 403 10.78 -11.32 -18.99
C PHE A 403 11.69 -10.84 -20.12
N MET A 404 12.79 -10.16 -19.81
CA MET A 404 13.76 -9.71 -20.80
C MET A 404 14.33 -10.88 -21.61
N GLY A 405 14.63 -12.00 -20.95
CA GLY A 405 15.04 -13.23 -21.65
C GLY A 405 13.96 -13.79 -22.58
N ALA A 406 12.67 -13.67 -22.21
CA ALA A 406 11.57 -14.08 -23.07
C ALA A 406 11.38 -13.13 -24.27
N LEU A 407 11.48 -11.81 -24.06
CA LEU A 407 11.41 -10.81 -25.13
C LEU A 407 12.56 -10.93 -26.12
N THR A 408 13.77 -11.20 -25.62
CA THR A 408 14.96 -11.45 -26.45
C THR A 408 14.72 -12.59 -27.43
N ARG A 409 14.09 -13.68 -26.98
CA ARG A 409 13.71 -14.80 -27.85
C ARG A 409 12.54 -14.49 -28.77
N LEU A 410 11.52 -13.79 -28.28
CA LEU A 410 10.31 -13.45 -29.06
C LEU A 410 10.62 -12.54 -30.26
N PHE A 411 11.54 -11.59 -30.08
CA PHE A 411 11.92 -10.59 -31.08
C PHE A 411 13.30 -10.82 -31.71
N ASP A 412 14.04 -11.85 -31.28
CA ASP A 412 15.41 -12.16 -31.75
C ASP A 412 16.37 -10.95 -31.63
N LEU A 413 16.30 -10.28 -30.48
CA LEU A 413 16.97 -8.98 -30.23
C LEU A 413 18.50 -9.02 -30.30
N GLU A 414 19.10 -10.22 -30.25
CA GLU A 414 20.56 -10.39 -30.36
C GLU A 414 21.05 -10.40 -31.80
N ARG A 415 20.17 -10.73 -32.77
CA ARG A 415 20.54 -10.94 -34.17
C ARG A 415 19.95 -9.89 -35.11
N LYS A 416 18.88 -9.23 -34.70
CA LYS A 416 18.12 -8.28 -35.53
C LYS A 416 18.39 -6.85 -35.12
N ASP A 417 18.52 -5.97 -36.11
CA ASP A 417 18.50 -4.54 -35.86
C ASP A 417 17.07 -4.07 -35.51
N TRP A 418 16.98 -2.84 -34.99
CA TRP A 418 15.72 -2.30 -34.52
C TRP A 418 14.68 -2.17 -35.64
N ASP A 419 15.10 -1.87 -36.88
CA ASP A 419 14.21 -1.71 -38.02
C ASP A 419 13.58 -3.05 -38.42
N THR A 420 14.37 -4.13 -38.42
CA THR A 420 13.89 -5.49 -38.66
C THR A 420 12.92 -5.90 -37.56
N VAL A 421 13.23 -5.61 -36.28
CA VAL A 421 12.31 -5.87 -35.16
C VAL A 421 10.98 -5.14 -35.35
N ARG A 422 11.00 -3.86 -35.74
CA ARG A 422 9.79 -3.06 -36.00
C ARG A 422 8.95 -3.62 -37.14
N ARG A 423 9.57 -3.98 -38.27
CA ARG A 423 8.88 -4.54 -39.44
C ARG A 423 8.23 -5.88 -39.15
N GLU A 424 8.87 -6.71 -38.32
CA GLU A 424 8.39 -8.05 -37.97
C GLU A 424 7.56 -8.12 -36.68
N MET A 425 7.25 -7.00 -36.02
CA MET A 425 6.43 -6.98 -34.80
C MET A 425 4.95 -7.17 -35.17
N THR A 426 4.55 -8.41 -35.42
CA THR A 426 3.16 -8.76 -35.74
C THR A 426 2.22 -8.60 -34.55
N ASP A 427 0.92 -8.53 -34.83
CA ASP A 427 -0.13 -8.48 -33.80
C ASP A 427 -0.05 -9.70 -32.85
N ASP A 428 0.27 -10.89 -33.37
CA ASP A 428 0.51 -12.08 -32.55
C ASP A 428 1.70 -11.93 -31.60
N LYS A 429 2.81 -11.33 -32.07
CA LYS A 429 3.97 -11.07 -31.20
C LYS A 429 3.62 -10.03 -30.13
N ILE A 430 2.80 -9.02 -30.44
CA ILE A 430 2.32 -8.04 -29.46
C ILE A 430 1.44 -8.73 -28.41
N ALA A 431 0.47 -9.56 -28.82
CA ALA A 431 -0.38 -10.30 -27.90
C ALA A 431 0.46 -11.23 -27.00
N GLN A 432 1.42 -11.96 -27.57
CA GLN A 432 2.35 -12.81 -26.82
C GLN A 432 3.23 -12.01 -25.86
N MET A 433 3.73 -10.84 -26.27
CA MET A 433 4.54 -9.95 -25.43
C MET A 433 3.80 -9.56 -24.15
N TYR A 434 2.54 -9.09 -24.26
CA TYR A 434 1.73 -8.74 -23.08
C TYR A 434 1.28 -9.98 -22.30
N GLY A 435 0.98 -11.09 -22.98
CA GLY A 435 0.65 -12.36 -22.33
C GLY A 435 1.79 -12.92 -21.48
N LEU A 436 3.04 -12.80 -21.95
CA LEU A 436 4.24 -13.19 -21.19
C LEU A 436 4.43 -12.31 -19.94
N TYR A 437 4.14 -11.02 -20.03
CA TYR A 437 4.18 -10.13 -18.86
C TYR A 437 3.10 -10.51 -17.84
N GLU A 438 1.86 -10.71 -18.29
CA GLU A 438 0.75 -11.19 -17.46
C GLU A 438 1.05 -12.55 -16.80
N ALA A 439 1.76 -13.44 -17.51
CA ALA A 439 2.21 -14.72 -16.99
C ALA A 439 3.17 -14.59 -15.79
N LEU A 440 3.88 -13.46 -15.64
CA LEU A 440 4.77 -13.21 -14.50
C LEU A 440 4.08 -12.57 -13.30
N TRP A 441 2.89 -12.02 -13.49
CA TRP A 441 2.18 -11.22 -12.49
C TRP A 441 0.74 -11.70 -12.27
N PRO A 442 0.55 -12.83 -11.55
CA PRO A 442 -0.75 -13.21 -11.01
C PRO A 442 -1.35 -12.04 -10.21
N LEU A 443 -2.66 -11.81 -10.32
CA LEU A 443 -3.35 -10.74 -9.59
C LEU A 443 -3.28 -10.95 -8.07
N GLU A 444 -3.04 -12.20 -7.65
CA GLU A 444 -2.92 -12.61 -6.25
C GLU A 444 -1.49 -12.45 -5.69
N THR A 445 -0.59 -11.80 -6.44
CA THR A 445 0.76 -11.48 -5.97
C THR A 445 0.69 -10.50 -4.80
N ASP A 446 1.29 -10.85 -3.66
CA ASP A 446 1.56 -9.89 -2.57
C ASP A 446 2.74 -8.99 -2.97
N LEU A 447 2.46 -7.93 -3.73
CA LEU A 447 3.48 -7.04 -4.25
C LEU A 447 4.29 -6.39 -3.13
N LEU A 448 3.65 -5.99 -2.02
CA LEU A 448 4.34 -5.40 -0.87
C LEU A 448 5.43 -6.35 -0.35
N SER A 449 5.19 -7.66 -0.28
CA SER A 449 6.22 -8.62 0.16
C SER A 449 7.46 -8.70 -0.76
N LEU A 450 7.30 -8.33 -2.03
CA LEU A 450 8.36 -8.35 -3.04
C LEU A 450 9.11 -7.01 -3.16
N MET A 451 8.61 -5.97 -2.51
CA MET A 451 9.21 -4.64 -2.53
C MET A 451 10.20 -4.43 -1.39
N PRO A 452 11.24 -3.60 -1.60
CA PRO A 452 12.12 -3.16 -0.53
C PRO A 452 11.34 -2.56 0.66
N LYS A 453 11.92 -2.65 1.85
CA LYS A 453 11.36 -2.07 3.08
C LYS A 453 12.15 -0.84 3.51
N PRO A 454 11.62 0.01 4.42
CA PRO A 454 12.35 1.12 5.01
C PRO A 454 13.50 0.63 5.91
N ASP A 455 14.57 0.13 5.28
CA ASP A 455 15.72 -0.53 5.90
C ASP A 455 16.92 0.42 6.08
N GLY A 456 16.73 1.72 5.83
CA GLY A 456 17.75 2.75 5.92
C GLY A 456 18.63 2.91 4.67
N LYS A 457 18.49 2.04 3.65
CA LYS A 457 19.17 2.26 2.35
C LYS A 457 18.50 3.42 1.61
N MET A 458 19.30 4.32 1.05
CA MET A 458 18.80 5.42 0.22
C MET A 458 18.13 4.86 -1.04
N ARG A 459 16.88 5.27 -1.25
CA ARG A 459 16.07 4.92 -2.43
C ARG A 459 15.28 6.12 -2.90
N SER A 460 14.86 6.09 -4.16
CA SER A 460 14.02 7.13 -4.75
C SER A 460 12.92 6.51 -5.59
N VAL A 461 11.66 6.92 -5.39
CA VAL A 461 10.56 6.60 -6.31
C VAL A 461 10.54 7.67 -7.40
N TYR A 462 10.77 7.27 -8.64
CA TYR A 462 10.63 8.16 -9.78
C TYR A 462 9.15 8.26 -10.18
N THR A 463 8.63 9.49 -10.27
CA THR A 463 7.31 9.83 -10.81
C THR A 463 7.49 10.85 -11.92
N GLY A 464 7.22 10.44 -13.15
CA GLY A 464 7.48 11.25 -14.34
C GLY A 464 7.09 10.51 -15.61
N SER A 465 7.54 11.00 -16.76
CA SER A 465 7.20 10.39 -18.05
C SER A 465 8.04 9.14 -18.32
N LEU A 466 7.38 8.01 -18.56
CA LEU A 466 8.03 6.76 -18.96
C LEU A 466 8.30 6.67 -20.47
N HIS A 467 8.19 7.79 -21.20
CA HIS A 467 8.48 7.84 -22.63
C HIS A 467 9.98 7.56 -22.89
N PRO A 468 10.34 6.73 -23.90
CA PRO A 468 11.72 6.31 -24.15
C PRO A 468 12.73 7.47 -24.23
N LYS A 469 12.34 8.60 -24.85
CA LYS A 469 13.21 9.78 -24.97
C LYS A 469 13.40 10.55 -23.65
N LEU A 470 12.38 10.59 -22.79
CA LEU A 470 12.41 11.44 -21.58
C LEU A 470 13.07 10.72 -20.41
N ILE A 471 12.79 9.43 -20.25
CA ILE A 471 13.32 8.64 -19.14
C ILE A 471 14.85 8.55 -19.18
N MET A 472 15.45 8.47 -20.37
CA MET A 472 16.90 8.38 -20.57
C MET A 472 17.67 9.61 -20.08
N GLU A 473 17.03 10.78 -20.07
CA GLU A 473 17.72 12.05 -19.80
C GLU A 473 18.10 12.17 -18.32
N PHE A 474 17.19 11.80 -17.41
CA PHE A 474 17.39 11.99 -15.97
C PHE A 474 17.15 10.75 -15.12
N ALA A 475 16.07 9.99 -15.39
CA ALA A 475 15.69 8.88 -14.52
C ALA A 475 16.75 7.75 -14.50
N LEU A 476 17.38 7.47 -15.65
CA LEU A 476 18.43 6.45 -15.74
C LEU A 476 19.72 6.86 -15.00
N GLY A 477 20.09 8.14 -15.02
CA GLY A 477 21.29 8.66 -14.34
C GLY A 477 21.08 8.96 -12.84
N ALA A 478 19.83 9.07 -12.39
CA ALA A 478 19.47 9.34 -11.01
C ALA A 478 20.08 8.41 -9.95
N PRO A 479 20.31 7.10 -10.19
CA PRO A 479 20.92 6.23 -9.17
C PRO A 479 22.31 6.66 -8.72
N LEU A 480 23.03 7.42 -9.56
CA LEU A 480 24.35 7.96 -9.25
C LEU A 480 24.34 9.02 -8.13
N TYR A 481 23.18 9.62 -7.87
CA TYR A 481 22.98 10.68 -6.87
C TYR A 481 22.09 10.23 -5.71
N PHE A 482 21.07 9.43 -6.02
CA PHE A 482 19.91 9.28 -5.17
C PHE A 482 19.63 7.83 -4.74
N GLY A 483 20.66 6.98 -4.80
CA GLY A 483 20.58 5.58 -4.40
C GLY A 483 19.77 4.73 -5.38
N GLU A 484 19.18 3.64 -4.91
CA GLU A 484 18.40 2.75 -5.78
C GLU A 484 17.10 3.45 -6.24
N VAL A 485 16.83 3.48 -7.55
CA VAL A 485 15.65 4.16 -8.12
C VAL A 485 14.55 3.15 -8.43
N ILE A 486 13.38 3.36 -7.86
CA ILE A 486 12.17 2.57 -8.09
C ILE A 486 11.37 3.23 -9.20
N ILE A 487 11.11 2.47 -10.27
CA ILE A 487 10.41 2.93 -11.47
C ILE A 487 9.21 2.00 -11.73
N GLN A 488 8.04 2.58 -11.99
CA GLN A 488 6.89 1.80 -12.43
C GLN A 488 7.16 1.18 -13.80
N ASN A 489 6.81 -0.09 -13.96
CA ASN A 489 7.04 -0.83 -15.18
C ASN A 489 6.23 -0.24 -16.34
N PRO A 490 6.84 -0.01 -17.53
CA PRO A 490 6.11 0.51 -18.68
C PRO A 490 5.05 -0.48 -19.19
N PHE A 491 5.17 -1.77 -18.86
CA PHE A 491 4.16 -2.78 -19.18
C PHE A 491 2.98 -2.75 -18.20
N MET A 492 1.78 -2.83 -18.77
CA MET A 492 0.53 -3.00 -18.04
C MET A 492 0.15 -4.48 -17.96
N ILE A 493 -0.53 -4.87 -16.88
CA ILE A 493 -1.08 -6.21 -16.75
C ILE A 493 -2.38 -6.28 -17.56
N SER A 494 -2.32 -6.89 -18.74
CA SER A 494 -3.42 -6.93 -19.72
C SER A 494 -4.77 -7.32 -19.09
N ARG A 495 -4.80 -8.38 -18.26
CA ARG A 495 -6.03 -8.85 -17.59
C ARG A 495 -6.71 -7.88 -16.61
N THR A 496 -6.13 -6.72 -16.30
CA THR A 496 -6.78 -5.72 -15.43
C THR A 496 -7.64 -4.72 -16.19
N LEU A 497 -7.61 -4.74 -17.53
CA LEU A 497 -8.42 -3.90 -18.42
C LEU A 497 -9.76 -4.56 -18.76
N ARG A 498 -10.63 -3.98 -19.58
CA ARG A 498 -11.80 -4.70 -20.12
C ARG A 498 -11.41 -5.56 -21.32
N LYS A 499 -12.04 -6.73 -21.53
CA LYS A 499 -11.69 -7.69 -22.62
C LYS A 499 -11.57 -7.01 -24.00
N ASP A 500 -12.51 -6.13 -24.34
CA ASP A 500 -12.56 -5.38 -25.60
C ASP A 500 -11.50 -4.26 -25.72
N LYS A 501 -10.69 -4.05 -24.68
CA LYS A 501 -9.68 -3.00 -24.56
C LYS A 501 -8.34 -3.56 -24.07
N ARG A 502 -8.09 -4.88 -24.11
CA ARG A 502 -6.81 -5.45 -23.68
C ARG A 502 -5.86 -5.65 -24.87
N PRO A 503 -4.55 -5.43 -24.72
CA PRO A 503 -3.58 -5.63 -25.80
C PRO A 503 -3.39 -7.10 -26.22
N THR A 504 -3.82 -8.06 -25.40
CA THR A 504 -3.83 -9.49 -25.76
C THR A 504 -4.96 -9.86 -26.73
N GLU A 505 -6.08 -9.12 -26.69
CA GLU A 505 -7.27 -9.37 -27.52
C GLU A 505 -7.38 -8.37 -28.69
N GLN A 506 -6.82 -7.17 -28.52
CA GLN A 506 -6.82 -6.08 -29.51
C GLN A 506 -5.39 -5.58 -29.83
N PRO A 507 -4.41 -6.47 -30.11
CA PRO A 507 -3.00 -6.11 -30.27
C PRO A 507 -2.73 -5.05 -31.34
N ARG A 508 -3.54 -5.03 -32.42
CA ARG A 508 -3.41 -4.05 -33.52
C ARG A 508 -3.50 -2.61 -33.03
N GLN A 509 -4.33 -2.33 -32.02
CA GLN A 509 -4.53 -0.99 -31.46
C GLN A 509 -3.33 -0.53 -30.62
N TYR A 510 -2.38 -1.42 -30.30
CA TYR A 510 -1.24 -1.16 -29.41
C TYR A 510 0.11 -1.14 -30.13
N ARG A 511 0.16 -1.11 -31.46
CA ARG A 511 1.44 -1.20 -32.20
C ARG A 511 2.43 -0.09 -31.80
N GLY A 512 1.97 1.16 -31.74
CA GLY A 512 2.80 2.29 -31.30
C GLY A 512 3.25 2.16 -29.83
N GLU A 513 2.31 1.81 -28.95
CA GLU A 513 2.64 1.62 -27.53
C GLU A 513 3.52 0.42 -27.24
N ALA A 514 3.41 -0.66 -28.01
CA ALA A 514 4.26 -1.83 -27.90
C ALA A 514 5.73 -1.46 -28.19
N LEU A 515 5.98 -0.64 -29.21
CA LEU A 515 7.31 -0.13 -29.55
C LEU A 515 7.88 0.75 -28.42
N LYS A 516 7.10 1.73 -27.94
CA LYS A 516 7.52 2.59 -26.83
C LYS A 516 7.80 1.78 -25.57
N THR A 517 6.90 0.86 -25.22
CA THR A 517 7.00 0.02 -24.02
C THR A 517 8.23 -0.91 -24.09
N LEU A 518 8.45 -1.57 -25.23
CA LEU A 518 9.62 -2.45 -25.44
C LEU A 518 10.93 -1.66 -25.38
N MET A 519 11.01 -0.52 -26.08
CA MET A 519 12.20 0.34 -26.08
C MET A 519 12.54 0.84 -24.68
N THR A 520 11.57 1.40 -23.95
CA THR A 520 11.77 1.87 -22.56
C THR A 520 12.25 0.73 -21.68
N PHE A 521 11.65 -0.47 -21.78
CA PHE A 521 12.04 -1.62 -20.98
C PHE A 521 13.47 -2.06 -21.28
N MET A 522 13.86 -2.18 -22.55
CA MET A 522 15.23 -2.50 -22.96
C MET A 522 16.26 -1.50 -22.43
N GLN A 523 15.93 -0.21 -22.41
CA GLN A 523 16.82 0.83 -21.89
C GLN A 523 17.03 0.75 -20.37
N LEU A 524 16.01 0.29 -19.63
CA LEU A 524 16.05 0.16 -18.16
C LEU A 524 16.75 -1.12 -17.70
N MET A 525 16.62 -2.22 -18.45
CA MET A 525 17.08 -3.55 -18.02
C MET A 525 18.55 -3.64 -17.61
N PRO A 526 19.52 -3.00 -18.28
CA PRO A 526 20.91 -3.00 -17.82
C PRO A 526 21.06 -2.49 -16.39
N LEU A 527 20.33 -1.43 -16.01
CA LEU A 527 20.37 -0.86 -14.66
C LEU A 527 19.62 -1.72 -13.64
N VAL A 528 18.59 -2.46 -14.07
CA VAL A 528 17.90 -3.47 -13.24
C VAL A 528 18.83 -4.65 -12.93
N GLU A 529 19.57 -5.12 -13.92
CA GLU A 529 20.55 -6.18 -13.75
C GLU A 529 21.67 -5.76 -12.82
N ALA A 530 22.13 -4.51 -12.91
CA ALA A 530 23.11 -3.93 -12.00
C ALA A 530 22.57 -3.64 -10.57
N GLY A 531 21.26 -3.71 -10.36
CA GLY A 531 20.62 -3.42 -9.06
C GLY A 531 20.58 -1.92 -8.70
N LEU A 532 20.67 -1.05 -9.71
CA LEU A 532 20.52 0.41 -9.59
C LEU A 532 19.07 0.86 -9.75
N VAL A 533 18.30 0.13 -10.55
CA VAL A 533 16.87 0.36 -10.77
C VAL A 533 16.06 -0.84 -10.30
N THR A 534 14.98 -0.59 -9.57
CA THR A 534 13.98 -1.60 -9.21
C THR A 534 12.69 -1.30 -9.96
N LEU A 535 12.38 -2.17 -10.92
CA LEU A 535 11.22 -2.07 -11.78
C LEU A 535 10.03 -2.82 -11.15
N ILE A 536 8.94 -2.11 -10.84
CA ILE A 536 7.76 -2.68 -10.18
C ILE A 536 6.51 -2.49 -11.03
N PRO A 537 5.56 -3.44 -11.08
CA PRO A 537 4.27 -3.17 -11.71
C PRO A 537 3.45 -2.17 -10.88
N ASP A 538 2.35 -1.67 -11.44
CA ASP A 538 1.42 -0.79 -10.72
C ASP A 538 0.79 -1.53 -9.53
N PRO A 539 0.91 -1.04 -8.29
CA PRO A 539 0.22 -1.64 -7.14
C PRO A 539 -1.29 -1.75 -7.32
N CYS A 540 -1.91 -0.81 -8.06
CA CYS A 540 -3.33 -0.81 -8.36
C CYS A 540 -3.76 -1.96 -9.28
N ASP A 541 -2.83 -2.69 -9.91
CA ASP A 541 -3.15 -3.91 -10.65
C ASP A 541 -3.40 -5.12 -9.75
N PHE A 542 -2.92 -5.10 -8.50
CA PHE A 542 -3.07 -6.20 -7.55
C PHE A 542 -4.10 -5.93 -6.44
N ASP A 543 -4.38 -4.66 -6.18
CA ASP A 543 -5.32 -4.20 -5.15
C ASP A 543 -6.34 -3.25 -5.79
N PHE A 544 -7.52 -3.78 -6.12
CA PHE A 544 -8.59 -2.99 -6.74
C PHE A 544 -9.23 -2.01 -5.74
N HIS A 545 -9.20 -2.30 -4.44
CA HIS A 545 -9.66 -1.34 -3.45
C HIS A 545 -8.71 -0.12 -3.41
N LEU A 546 -7.40 -0.34 -3.42
CA LEU A 546 -6.40 0.71 -3.58
C LEU A 546 -6.62 1.51 -4.88
N ARG A 547 -6.89 0.83 -6.00
CA ARG A 547 -7.19 1.47 -7.28
C ARG A 547 -8.37 2.44 -7.17
N ASP A 548 -9.49 1.99 -6.62
CA ASP A 548 -10.71 2.78 -6.53
C ASP A 548 -10.53 3.99 -5.61
N GLN A 549 -9.87 3.80 -4.46
CA GLN A 549 -9.54 4.88 -3.53
C GLN A 549 -8.62 5.90 -4.18
N MET A 550 -7.55 5.44 -4.85
CA MET A 550 -6.61 6.29 -5.58
C MET A 550 -7.33 7.09 -6.67
N MET A 551 -8.21 6.46 -7.45
CA MET A 551 -8.94 7.13 -8.53
C MET A 551 -9.89 8.21 -8.00
N ALA A 552 -10.57 7.96 -6.88
CA ALA A 552 -11.41 8.96 -6.23
C ALA A 552 -10.58 10.18 -5.76
N MET A 553 -9.41 9.93 -5.18
CA MET A 553 -8.49 10.98 -4.74
C MET A 553 -7.92 11.80 -5.90
N ALA A 554 -7.47 11.12 -6.96
CA ALA A 554 -6.97 11.76 -8.18
C ALA A 554 -8.05 12.64 -8.85
N SER A 555 -9.28 12.14 -8.94
CA SER A 555 -10.44 12.88 -9.47
C SER A 555 -10.80 14.10 -8.63
N THR A 556 -10.60 14.03 -7.30
CA THR A 556 -10.84 15.17 -6.41
C THR A 556 -9.76 16.24 -6.57
N ARG A 557 -8.50 15.81 -6.66
CA ARG A 557 -7.35 16.72 -6.84
C ARG A 557 -7.41 17.46 -8.17
N SER A 558 -7.75 16.78 -9.27
CA SER A 558 -7.77 17.36 -10.61
C SER A 558 -8.74 18.54 -10.74
N ARG A 559 -9.79 18.60 -9.92
CA ARG A 559 -10.73 19.75 -9.87
C ARG A 559 -10.10 21.05 -9.35
N THR A 560 -8.95 20.97 -8.69
CA THR A 560 -8.31 22.11 -8.01
C THR A 560 -6.99 22.55 -8.63
N LEU A 561 -6.52 21.84 -9.65
CA LEU A 561 -5.25 22.12 -10.34
C LEU A 561 -5.52 22.16 -11.83
N GLU A 562 -5.43 23.36 -12.42
CA GLU A 562 -5.44 23.55 -13.87
C GLU A 562 -4.00 23.40 -14.41
N PHE A 563 -3.85 22.73 -15.55
CA PHE A 563 -2.55 22.44 -16.16
C PHE A 563 -2.57 22.77 -17.65
N GLY A 564 -1.57 23.51 -18.12
CA GLY A 564 -1.31 23.74 -19.54
C GLY A 564 -0.16 22.88 -20.04
N LEU A 565 -0.32 22.22 -21.19
CA LEU A 565 0.74 21.40 -21.81
C LEU A 565 2.04 22.19 -22.06
N SER A 566 1.93 23.49 -22.32
CA SER A 566 3.05 24.42 -22.53
C SER A 566 3.94 24.65 -21.30
N ASP A 567 3.51 24.22 -20.10
CA ASP A 567 4.30 24.34 -18.87
C ASP A 567 5.51 23.37 -18.86
N ASP A 568 5.50 22.34 -19.71
CA ASP A 568 6.57 21.34 -19.81
C ASP A 568 6.97 21.15 -21.28
N ALA A 569 7.92 21.97 -21.74
CA ALA A 569 8.39 21.95 -23.13
C ALA A 569 8.97 20.60 -23.57
N ARG A 570 9.51 19.80 -22.64
CA ARG A 570 10.05 18.45 -22.96
C ARG A 570 8.91 17.50 -23.28
N LEU A 571 7.86 17.53 -22.44
CA LEU A 571 6.66 16.72 -22.67
C LEU A 571 5.92 17.16 -23.94
N GLU A 572 5.76 18.47 -24.14
CA GLU A 572 5.12 19.04 -25.33
C GLU A 572 5.81 18.60 -26.63
N ALA A 573 7.14 18.66 -26.68
CA ALA A 573 7.91 18.23 -27.86
C ALA A 573 7.66 16.74 -28.19
N VAL A 574 7.69 15.87 -27.17
CA VAL A 574 7.42 14.44 -27.37
C VAL A 574 5.97 14.18 -27.81
N MET A 575 5.00 14.95 -27.28
CA MET A 575 3.62 14.84 -27.73
C MET A 575 3.45 15.26 -29.20
N GLN A 576 4.13 16.32 -29.63
CA GLN A 576 4.12 16.74 -31.04
C GLN A 576 4.72 15.67 -31.95
N GLU A 577 5.80 15.01 -31.51
CA GLU A 577 6.35 13.86 -32.24
C GLU A 577 5.38 12.68 -32.31
N ASP A 578 4.72 12.32 -31.20
CA ASP A 578 3.71 11.24 -31.18
C ASP A 578 2.52 11.59 -32.09
N MET A 579 2.06 12.84 -32.09
CA MET A 579 1.03 13.30 -33.03
C MET A 579 1.48 13.18 -34.49
N ARG A 580 2.74 13.54 -34.80
CA ARG A 580 3.32 13.36 -36.14
C ARG A 580 3.35 11.88 -36.53
N ARG A 581 3.71 10.97 -35.62
CA ARG A 581 3.70 9.51 -35.86
C ARG A 581 2.30 9.00 -36.19
N ILE A 582 1.27 9.47 -35.49
CA ILE A 582 -0.13 9.13 -35.80
C ILE A 582 -0.47 9.56 -37.23
N MET A 583 -0.08 10.77 -37.64
CA MET A 583 -0.32 11.27 -39.00
C MET A 583 0.40 10.41 -40.05
N LEU A 584 1.67 10.07 -39.84
CA LEU A 584 2.46 9.25 -40.75
C LEU A 584 1.88 7.84 -40.93
N ASN A 585 1.09 7.35 -39.98
CA ASN A 585 0.48 6.01 -40.04
C ASN A 585 -0.82 5.94 -40.85
N MET A 586 -1.36 7.09 -41.30
CA MET A 586 -2.57 7.16 -42.15
C MET A 586 -2.40 6.37 -43.46
N PRO A 587 -3.52 5.88 -44.05
CA PRO A 587 -3.48 5.29 -45.39
C PRO A 587 -2.78 6.22 -46.38
N LYS A 588 -1.91 5.67 -47.23
CA LYS A 588 -1.01 6.44 -48.11
C LYS A 588 -1.75 7.50 -48.92
N GLU A 589 -2.86 7.12 -49.54
CA GLU A 589 -3.71 8.01 -50.35
C GLU A 589 -4.30 9.19 -49.54
N THR A 590 -4.69 8.92 -48.28
CA THR A 590 -5.22 9.96 -47.38
C THR A 590 -4.13 10.92 -46.93
N LEU A 591 -2.93 10.40 -46.62
CA LEU A 591 -1.80 11.21 -46.19
C LEU A 591 -1.31 12.13 -47.30
N VAL A 592 -1.16 11.61 -48.53
CA VAL A 592 -0.78 12.39 -49.72
C VAL A 592 -1.79 13.52 -49.97
N LYS A 593 -3.09 13.21 -49.95
CA LYS A 593 -4.15 14.23 -50.11
C LYS A 593 -4.04 15.34 -49.07
N ARG A 594 -3.82 14.99 -47.80
CA ARG A 594 -3.73 15.95 -46.69
C ARG A 594 -2.49 16.85 -46.77
N ILE A 595 -1.36 16.30 -47.20
CA ILE A 595 -0.12 17.06 -47.43
C ILE A 595 -0.32 18.05 -48.59
N LEU A 596 -0.96 17.63 -49.68
CA LEU A 596 -1.27 18.49 -50.83
C LEU A 596 -2.32 19.57 -50.54
N GLU A 597 -3.20 19.35 -49.55
CA GLU A 597 -4.18 20.33 -49.06
C GLU A 597 -3.59 21.37 -48.09
N THR A 598 -2.36 21.17 -47.61
CA THR A 598 -1.69 22.10 -46.70
C THR A 598 -0.99 23.20 -47.52
N PRO A 599 -1.26 24.49 -47.30
CA PRO A 599 -0.66 25.57 -48.08
C PRO A 599 0.86 25.63 -47.84
N GLY A 600 1.64 25.28 -48.86
CA GLY A 600 3.11 25.37 -48.88
C GLY A 600 3.61 25.95 -50.21
N ASP A 601 4.88 26.36 -50.25
CA ASP A 601 5.52 26.99 -51.40
C ASP A 601 5.44 26.12 -52.67
N ASN A 602 5.28 26.79 -53.83
CA ASN A 602 4.96 26.27 -55.16
C ASN A 602 6.02 25.34 -55.82
N GLU A 603 6.54 24.32 -55.13
CA GLU A 603 7.28 23.23 -55.77
C GLU A 603 6.43 21.97 -55.88
N SER A 604 6.18 21.52 -57.11
CA SER A 604 5.43 20.29 -57.38
C SER A 604 6.30 19.07 -57.06
N ILE A 605 6.30 18.61 -55.81
CA ILE A 605 6.87 17.30 -55.47
C ILE A 605 5.99 16.22 -56.13
N GLY A 606 6.59 15.37 -56.96
CA GLY A 606 5.90 14.22 -57.56
C GLY A 606 5.42 13.25 -56.47
N ILE A 607 4.23 12.66 -56.65
CA ILE A 607 3.58 11.78 -55.67
C ILE A 607 4.51 10.63 -55.24
N ASP A 608 5.22 10.02 -56.18
CA ASP A 608 6.13 8.91 -55.89
C ASP A 608 7.32 9.34 -55.01
N ALA A 609 7.91 10.51 -55.29
CA ALA A 609 9.00 11.07 -54.48
C ALA A 609 8.53 11.46 -53.06
N LEU A 610 7.29 11.94 -52.94
CA LEU A 610 6.67 12.24 -51.65
C LEU A 610 6.45 10.97 -50.82
N VAL A 611 6.00 9.88 -51.46
CA VAL A 611 5.81 8.58 -50.79
C VAL A 611 7.15 8.00 -50.33
N GLU A 612 8.19 8.05 -51.17
CA GLU A 612 9.54 7.63 -50.77
C GLU A 612 10.07 8.43 -49.58
N HIS A 613 9.86 9.76 -49.59
CA HIS A 613 10.26 10.62 -48.47
C HIS A 613 9.54 10.26 -47.17
N ILE A 614 8.23 9.99 -47.22
CA ILE A 614 7.43 9.56 -46.05
C ILE A 614 7.94 8.23 -45.50
N GLU A 615 8.23 7.26 -46.35
CA GLU A 615 8.78 5.97 -45.92
C GLU A 615 10.16 6.14 -45.27
N GLN A 616 11.02 7.01 -45.81
CA GLN A 616 12.30 7.35 -45.19
C GLN A 616 12.12 8.01 -43.81
N MET A 617 11.19 8.97 -43.69
CA MET A 617 10.87 9.61 -42.41
C MET A 617 10.39 8.61 -41.34
N LYS A 618 9.70 7.55 -41.74
CA LYS A 618 9.29 6.46 -40.85
C LYS A 618 10.47 5.58 -40.42
N VAL A 619 11.38 5.27 -41.33
CA VAL A 619 12.58 4.50 -41.02
C VAL A 619 13.46 5.27 -40.03
N ASP A 620 13.66 6.57 -40.25
CA ASP A 620 14.51 7.41 -39.40
C ASP A 620 13.93 7.62 -37.98
N ASP A 621 12.60 7.60 -37.84
CA ASP A 621 11.96 7.69 -36.53
C ASP A 621 11.89 6.32 -35.85
N MET A 622 12.75 6.10 -34.85
CA MET A 622 12.85 4.84 -34.10
C MET A 622 11.54 4.37 -33.45
N LEU A 623 10.53 5.22 -33.29
CA LEU A 623 9.24 4.85 -32.69
C LEU A 623 8.10 4.79 -33.72
N ALA A 624 8.37 5.01 -35.01
CA ALA A 624 7.36 4.86 -36.05
C ALA A 624 7.05 3.38 -36.34
N ILE A 625 5.78 3.13 -36.64
CA ILE A 625 5.24 1.80 -37.00
C ILE A 625 5.67 1.50 -38.45
N LEU A 626 6.36 0.37 -38.65
CA LEU A 626 6.86 -0.07 -39.97
C LEU A 626 6.11 -1.26 -40.55
N GLN A 627 5.13 -1.80 -39.82
CA GLN A 627 4.27 -2.90 -40.28
C GLN A 627 3.29 -2.41 -41.37
N SER A 628 2.96 -3.29 -42.32
CA SER A 628 1.94 -3.03 -43.35
C SER A 628 0.51 -2.94 -42.73
N ASP A 629 -0.39 -2.23 -43.41
CA ASP A 629 -1.82 -2.07 -43.06
C ASP A 629 -2.12 -1.47 -41.66
N SER A 630 -1.39 -0.41 -41.28
CA SER A 630 -1.48 0.20 -39.94
C SER A 630 -2.85 0.75 -39.54
N LEU A 631 -3.73 1.15 -40.48
CA LEU A 631 -4.99 1.87 -40.18
C LEU A 631 -6.22 1.50 -41.03
N MET A 632 -6.24 0.34 -41.72
CA MET A 632 -7.38 -0.01 -42.59
C MET A 632 -8.72 -0.24 -41.84
N ASP A 633 -8.70 -0.58 -40.55
CA ASP A 633 -9.89 -0.70 -39.69
C ASP A 633 -9.51 -0.50 -38.20
N GLY A 634 -9.85 0.66 -37.62
CA GLY A 634 -9.66 0.98 -36.19
C GLY A 634 -8.56 2.00 -35.87
N GLY A 635 -8.63 2.62 -34.69
CA GLY A 635 -7.64 3.60 -34.21
C GLY A 635 -6.44 2.97 -33.47
N GLN A 636 -5.37 3.75 -33.29
CA GLN A 636 -4.24 3.39 -32.41
C GLN A 636 -4.45 4.00 -31.01
N PHE A 637 -4.09 3.26 -29.97
CA PHE A 637 -3.94 3.79 -28.63
C PHE A 637 -2.54 4.37 -28.47
N GLU A 638 -2.48 5.67 -28.21
CA GLU A 638 -1.27 6.36 -27.75
C GLU A 638 -1.50 6.77 -26.30
N VAL A 639 -0.72 6.20 -25.38
CA VAL A 639 -0.91 6.35 -23.94
C VAL A 639 0.23 7.18 -23.38
N MET A 640 -0.07 8.42 -22.99
CA MET A 640 0.87 9.20 -22.19
C MET A 640 0.99 8.58 -20.78
N LYS A 641 2.15 7.99 -20.48
CA LYS A 641 2.43 7.36 -19.18
C LYS A 641 3.26 8.29 -18.30
N MET A 642 2.58 9.14 -17.52
CA MET A 642 3.17 9.81 -16.36
C MET A 642 2.85 9.01 -15.10
N ALA A 643 3.81 8.21 -14.64
CA ALA A 643 3.58 7.18 -13.64
C ALA A 643 4.72 7.05 -12.62
N PRO A 644 4.42 6.64 -11.36
CA PRO A 644 3.09 6.59 -10.76
C PRO A 644 2.49 8.01 -10.61
N ASN A 645 1.19 8.11 -10.37
CA ASN A 645 0.58 9.39 -9.99
C ASN A 645 1.01 9.80 -8.56
N PHE A 646 0.53 10.95 -8.07
CA PHE A 646 0.93 11.48 -6.76
C PHE A 646 0.65 10.50 -5.61
N GLU A 647 -0.57 9.94 -5.53
CA GLU A 647 -0.95 8.99 -4.48
C GLU A 647 -0.02 7.79 -4.43
N ILE A 648 0.20 7.16 -5.58
CA ILE A 648 0.98 5.94 -5.67
C ILE A 648 2.47 6.24 -5.50
N ALA A 649 2.95 7.42 -5.92
CA ALA A 649 4.31 7.88 -5.61
C ALA A 649 4.53 8.02 -4.09
N MET A 650 3.60 8.67 -3.39
CA MET A 650 3.65 8.81 -1.92
C MET A 650 3.56 7.44 -1.22
N TYR A 651 2.62 6.59 -1.64
CA TYR A 651 2.43 5.24 -1.13
C TYR A 651 3.72 4.41 -1.25
N LEU A 652 4.31 4.37 -2.45
CA LEU A 652 5.53 3.60 -2.71
C LEU A 652 6.72 4.16 -1.93
N ALA A 653 6.86 5.48 -1.86
CA ALA A 653 7.96 6.11 -1.15
C ALA A 653 7.90 5.80 0.36
N GLN A 654 6.72 5.88 0.97
CA GLN A 654 6.52 5.49 2.36
C GLN A 654 6.71 3.98 2.59
N ALA A 655 6.19 3.12 1.70
CA ALA A 655 6.32 1.67 1.81
C ALA A 655 7.76 1.17 1.68
N THR A 656 8.62 1.89 0.95
CA THR A 656 9.99 1.45 0.61
C THR A 656 11.08 2.27 1.32
N GLY A 657 10.69 3.33 2.03
CA GLY A 657 11.62 4.24 2.69
C GLY A 657 12.38 5.14 1.72
N ALA A 658 11.78 5.44 0.58
CA ALA A 658 12.38 6.23 -0.49
C ALA A 658 12.01 7.71 -0.42
N GLN A 659 12.82 8.57 -1.04
CA GLN A 659 12.39 9.92 -1.41
C GLN A 659 11.53 9.89 -2.69
N ILE A 660 10.94 11.03 -3.05
CA ILE A 660 10.27 11.20 -4.35
C ILE A 660 11.18 11.97 -5.31
N LEU A 661 11.35 11.42 -6.51
CA LEU A 661 12.08 12.04 -7.61
C LEU A 661 11.13 12.30 -8.77
N THR A 662 11.16 13.50 -9.33
CA THR A 662 10.37 13.85 -10.52
C THR A 662 11.20 14.70 -11.48
N ASP A 663 10.97 14.53 -12.78
CA ASP A 663 11.41 15.46 -13.81
C ASP A 663 10.23 16.20 -14.47
N SER A 664 9.03 16.03 -13.90
CA SER A 664 7.80 16.72 -14.29
C SER A 664 7.50 17.87 -13.33
N ILE A 665 7.35 19.07 -13.90
CA ILE A 665 6.91 20.27 -13.18
C ILE A 665 5.49 20.07 -12.64
N PHE A 666 4.64 19.31 -13.34
CA PHE A 666 3.28 19.00 -12.89
C PHE A 666 3.27 18.21 -11.58
N ARG A 667 4.05 17.12 -11.51
CA ARG A 667 4.18 16.33 -10.27
C ARG A 667 4.79 17.18 -9.15
N TRP A 668 5.75 18.06 -9.49
CA TRP A 668 6.33 18.96 -8.50
C TRP A 668 5.31 19.93 -7.91
N ARG A 669 4.43 20.54 -8.72
CA ARG A 669 3.35 21.41 -8.25
C ARG A 669 2.38 20.67 -7.32
N GLU A 670 2.06 19.41 -7.61
CA GLU A 670 1.23 18.60 -6.70
C GLU A 670 1.91 18.33 -5.36
N LEU A 671 3.22 18.01 -5.36
CA LEU A 671 4.00 17.86 -4.13
C LEU A 671 4.02 19.16 -3.30
N GLN A 672 4.15 20.32 -3.96
CA GLN A 672 4.09 21.62 -3.29
C GLN A 672 2.68 21.94 -2.77
N ALA A 673 1.63 21.60 -3.51
CA ALA A 673 0.25 21.78 -3.06
C ALA A 673 -0.07 20.90 -1.85
N ALA A 674 0.44 19.66 -1.82
CA ALA A 674 0.33 18.77 -0.68
C ALA A 674 1.03 19.34 0.55
N LEU A 675 2.23 19.94 0.38
CA LEU A 675 2.89 20.68 1.44
C LEU A 675 2.03 21.84 1.95
N ALA A 676 1.54 22.71 1.06
CA ALA A 676 0.83 23.93 1.42
C ALA A 676 -0.50 23.67 2.17
N ARG A 677 -1.23 22.62 1.82
CA ARG A 677 -2.55 22.30 2.42
C ARG A 677 -2.45 21.72 3.84
N ARG A 678 -1.29 21.22 4.26
CA ARG A 678 -1.15 20.33 5.43
C ARG A 678 0.04 20.65 6.34
N HIS A 679 0.37 21.93 6.49
CA HIS A 679 1.50 22.43 7.31
C HIS A 679 1.41 22.20 8.84
N LEU A 680 0.58 21.29 9.34
CA LEU A 680 0.52 21.01 10.77
C LEU A 680 1.75 20.17 11.18
N GLY A 681 2.86 20.86 11.48
CA GLY A 681 4.04 20.29 12.13
C GLY A 681 5.26 20.00 11.25
N THR A 682 5.31 20.46 10.00
CA THR A 682 6.49 20.26 9.12
C THR A 682 7.28 21.55 8.94
N LYS A 683 8.62 21.48 9.04
CA LYS A 683 9.50 22.66 8.91
C LYS A 683 10.52 22.46 7.78
N PRO A 684 10.76 23.47 6.93
CA PRO A 684 11.89 23.46 6.00
C PRO A 684 13.22 23.18 6.72
N ALA A 685 14.07 22.34 6.12
CA ALA A 685 15.34 21.90 6.69
C ALA A 685 16.47 22.04 5.68
N LEU A 686 17.73 22.10 6.12
CA LEU A 686 18.89 22.08 5.21
C LEU A 686 18.85 23.18 4.11
N ILE A 687 18.37 24.37 4.44
CA ILE A 687 18.11 25.48 3.50
C ILE A 687 19.36 25.93 2.72
N GLN A 688 20.50 26.04 3.37
CA GLN A 688 21.78 26.34 2.74
C GLN A 688 22.14 25.25 1.73
N LEU A 689 21.97 23.96 2.07
CA LEU A 689 22.18 22.88 1.11
C LEU A 689 21.19 22.97 -0.05
N GLN A 690 19.90 23.27 0.19
CA GLN A 690 18.91 23.46 -0.88
C GLN A 690 19.32 24.58 -1.85
N ARG A 691 19.78 25.73 -1.31
CA ARG A 691 20.26 26.86 -2.12
C ARG A 691 21.50 26.52 -2.94
N GLU A 692 22.45 25.80 -2.35
CA GLU A 692 23.67 25.37 -3.04
C GLU A 692 23.37 24.35 -4.15
N ILE A 693 22.42 23.44 -3.92
CA ILE A 693 21.94 22.49 -4.94
C ILE A 693 21.24 23.23 -6.09
N ALA A 694 20.34 24.16 -5.79
CA ALA A 694 19.53 24.85 -6.79
C ALA A 694 20.30 25.88 -7.63
N SER A 695 21.37 26.46 -7.09
CA SER A 695 22.14 27.52 -7.74
C SER A 695 23.20 27.04 -8.73
N SER A 696 23.40 25.73 -8.86
CA SER A 696 24.50 25.17 -9.64
C SER A 696 24.07 23.98 -10.51
N PRO A 697 24.54 23.90 -11.76
CA PRO A 697 24.25 22.74 -12.59
C PRO A 697 24.98 21.50 -12.10
N VAL A 698 24.34 20.34 -12.22
CA VAL A 698 24.95 19.01 -12.10
C VAL A 698 24.87 18.30 -13.45
N GLU A 699 25.83 17.44 -13.76
CA GLU A 699 25.87 16.73 -15.05
C GLU A 699 25.37 15.30 -14.90
N PHE A 700 24.28 14.95 -15.59
CA PHE A 700 23.73 13.60 -15.62
C PHE A 700 24.24 12.81 -16.82
N PRO A 701 24.98 11.70 -16.64
CA PRO A 701 25.32 10.80 -17.74
C PRO A 701 24.06 10.24 -18.42
N VAL A 702 24.02 10.30 -19.75
CA VAL A 702 22.88 9.85 -20.57
C VAL A 702 23.16 8.46 -21.14
N GLY A 703 22.26 7.52 -20.84
CA GLY A 703 22.33 6.14 -21.29
C GLY A 703 23.18 5.22 -20.38
N HIS A 704 22.83 3.94 -20.37
CA HIS A 704 23.42 2.95 -19.44
C HIS A 704 24.94 2.80 -19.59
N GLN A 705 25.49 2.91 -20.81
CA GLN A 705 26.94 2.82 -21.02
C GLN A 705 27.70 3.97 -20.36
N ALA A 706 27.16 5.20 -20.42
CA ALA A 706 27.76 6.37 -19.79
C ALA A 706 27.74 6.24 -18.26
N ILE A 707 26.63 5.73 -17.71
CA ILE A 707 26.46 5.48 -16.28
C ILE A 707 27.48 4.45 -15.78
N PHE A 708 27.63 3.30 -16.46
CA PHE A 708 28.56 2.26 -16.03
C PHE A 708 30.04 2.69 -16.09
N ARG A 709 30.42 3.62 -16.97
CA ARG A 709 31.79 4.15 -17.01
C ARG A 709 32.19 4.89 -15.75
N VAL A 710 31.23 5.48 -15.03
CA VAL A 710 31.50 6.34 -13.87
C VAL A 710 31.01 5.78 -12.55
N LEU A 711 30.19 4.73 -12.58
CA LEU A 711 29.49 4.15 -11.43
C LEU A 711 30.40 3.81 -10.24
N ASP A 712 31.55 3.19 -10.51
CA ASP A 712 32.47 2.71 -9.45
C ASP A 712 33.37 3.81 -8.89
N ASP A 713 33.35 5.01 -9.48
CA ASP A 713 34.17 6.11 -9.03
C ASP A 713 33.78 6.58 -7.62
N ARG A 714 34.79 7.02 -6.87
CA ARG A 714 34.60 7.48 -5.49
C ARG A 714 33.70 8.72 -5.41
N SER A 715 33.78 9.64 -6.38
CA SER A 715 33.05 10.91 -6.35
C SER A 715 31.52 10.71 -6.33
N PHE A 716 31.02 9.77 -7.12
CA PHE A 716 29.61 9.39 -7.14
C PHE A 716 29.16 8.69 -5.85
N ARG A 717 29.98 7.78 -5.29
CA ARG A 717 29.68 7.16 -3.98
C ARG A 717 29.62 8.17 -2.84
N GLU A 718 30.49 9.18 -2.85
CA GLU A 718 30.49 10.26 -1.86
C GLU A 718 29.30 11.21 -2.03
N MET A 719 28.80 11.39 -3.25
CA MET A 719 27.57 12.14 -3.54
C MET A 719 26.31 11.41 -3.06
N GLU A 720 26.18 10.11 -3.36
CA GLU A 720 25.08 9.29 -2.83
C GLU A 720 25.08 9.28 -1.30
N SER A 721 26.25 9.11 -0.68
CA SER A 721 26.42 9.19 0.78
C SER A 721 25.98 10.54 1.36
N LEU A 722 26.18 11.64 0.63
CA LEU A 722 25.73 12.97 1.05
C LEU A 722 24.21 13.06 1.10
N PHE A 723 23.52 12.64 0.04
CA PHE A 723 22.06 12.65 0.00
C PHE A 723 21.44 11.66 0.97
N SER A 724 22.06 10.48 1.13
CA SER A 724 21.70 9.49 2.16
C SER A 724 21.80 10.09 3.58
N ALA A 725 22.89 10.82 3.87
CA ALA A 725 23.04 11.51 5.15
C ALA A 725 22.02 12.63 5.35
N ALA A 726 21.69 13.39 4.29
CA ALA A 726 20.66 14.43 4.35
C ALA A 726 19.28 13.83 4.62
N PHE A 727 18.91 12.76 3.91
CA PHE A 727 17.66 12.01 4.10
C PHE A 727 17.56 11.43 5.51
N ALA A 728 18.59 10.73 5.99
CA ALA A 728 18.60 10.15 7.33
C ALA A 728 18.51 11.23 8.43
N TYR A 729 19.15 12.39 8.21
CA TYR A 729 19.07 13.53 9.12
C TYR A 729 17.64 14.07 9.22
N THR A 730 16.97 14.29 8.08
CA THR A 730 15.60 14.83 8.08
C THR A 730 14.55 13.81 8.54
N ALA A 731 14.79 12.51 8.33
CA ALA A 731 13.92 11.44 8.82
C ALA A 731 13.97 11.26 10.35
N SER A 732 15.14 11.48 10.97
CA SER A 732 15.38 11.12 12.38
C SER A 732 15.35 12.32 13.36
N ARG A 733 15.27 13.55 12.86
CA ARG A 733 15.40 14.77 13.68
C ARG A 733 14.12 15.59 13.72
N THR A 734 13.96 16.31 14.83
CA THR A 734 12.93 17.32 15.05
C THR A 734 13.57 18.71 15.15
N ALA A 735 12.74 19.75 15.18
CA ALA A 735 13.20 21.13 15.30
C ALA A 735 14.01 21.39 16.59
N ASP A 736 13.79 20.59 17.63
CA ASP A 736 14.38 20.77 18.95
C ASP A 736 15.72 20.05 19.14
N ASN A 737 16.15 19.24 18.15
CA ASN A 737 17.35 18.41 18.27
C ASN A 737 18.23 18.47 17.00
N LEU A 738 18.47 19.69 16.52
CA LEU A 738 19.32 19.96 15.38
C LEU A 738 20.81 19.84 15.73
N LYS A 739 21.62 19.35 14.78
CA LYS A 739 23.08 19.30 14.95
C LYS A 739 23.72 20.60 14.47
N PRO A 740 24.54 21.28 15.30
CA PRO A 740 25.31 22.44 14.85
C PRO A 740 26.22 22.09 13.66
N ASN A 741 26.40 23.03 12.73
CA ASN A 741 27.32 22.95 11.58
C ASN A 741 27.10 21.81 10.56
N PHE A 742 26.13 20.90 10.80
CA PHE A 742 25.88 19.76 9.91
C PHE A 742 25.48 20.20 8.50
N GLU A 743 24.63 21.21 8.41
CA GLU A 743 24.13 21.74 7.15
C GLU A 743 25.24 22.41 6.31
N ALA A 744 26.06 23.26 6.93
CA ALA A 744 27.20 23.89 6.28
C ALA A 744 28.22 22.85 5.79
N GLN A 745 28.43 21.77 6.56
CA GLN A 745 29.27 20.65 6.16
C GLN A 745 28.72 19.92 4.92
N LEU A 746 27.40 19.66 4.86
CA LEU A 746 26.78 19.04 3.68
C LEU A 746 26.89 19.95 2.45
N ALA A 747 26.60 21.25 2.58
CA ALA A 747 26.75 22.21 1.49
C ALA A 747 28.18 22.25 0.91
N ALA A 748 29.20 22.30 1.79
CA ALA A 748 30.59 22.27 1.36
C ALA A 748 31.01 20.93 0.73
N ARG A 749 30.48 19.80 1.22
CA ARG A 749 30.69 18.48 0.58
C ARG A 749 30.05 18.43 -0.80
N PHE A 750 28.84 18.96 -0.96
CA PHE A 750 28.11 18.95 -2.24
C PHE A 750 28.91 19.66 -3.33
N ARG A 751 29.40 20.89 -3.06
CA ARG A 751 30.23 21.65 -4.01
C ARG A 751 31.46 20.86 -4.47
N ARG A 752 32.22 20.30 -3.52
CA ARG A 752 33.44 19.53 -3.82
C ARG A 752 33.15 18.29 -4.67
N GLN A 753 32.12 17.53 -4.31
CA GLN A 753 31.79 16.31 -5.04
C GLN A 753 31.22 16.61 -6.43
N ARG A 754 30.37 17.64 -6.56
CA ARG A 754 29.88 18.11 -7.86
C ARG A 754 31.03 18.45 -8.81
N ASP A 755 32.01 19.23 -8.36
CA ASP A 755 33.13 19.65 -9.22
C ASP A 755 34.02 18.46 -9.62
N SER A 756 34.19 17.51 -8.71
CA SER A 756 34.91 16.26 -8.97
C SER A 756 34.18 15.40 -10.01
N MET A 757 32.86 15.23 -9.86
CA MET A 757 32.02 14.48 -10.79
C MET A 757 31.99 15.11 -12.19
N LYS A 758 31.86 16.43 -12.27
CA LYS A 758 31.93 17.19 -13.52
C LYS A 758 33.26 16.95 -14.25
N SER A 759 34.37 17.05 -13.51
CA SER A 759 35.70 16.80 -14.07
C SER A 759 35.84 15.36 -14.58
N LEU A 760 35.28 14.39 -13.87
CA LEU A 760 35.29 12.99 -14.25
C LEU A 760 34.45 12.72 -15.52
N ILE A 761 33.23 13.23 -15.60
CA ILE A 761 32.36 13.10 -16.79
C ILE A 761 33.06 13.68 -18.02
N ALA A 762 33.65 14.87 -17.89
CA ALA A 762 34.43 15.49 -18.95
C ALA A 762 35.64 14.63 -19.37
N SER A 763 36.40 14.09 -18.41
CA SER A 763 37.58 13.27 -18.69
C SER A 763 37.25 11.93 -19.38
N THR A 764 36.12 11.32 -19.02
CA THR A 764 35.65 10.05 -19.58
C THR A 764 34.90 10.21 -20.90
N LYS A 765 34.66 11.46 -21.33
CA LYS A 765 33.86 11.82 -22.51
C LYS A 765 32.51 11.11 -22.50
N ALA A 766 31.93 10.92 -21.31
CA ALA A 766 30.61 10.34 -21.15
C ALA A 766 29.56 11.36 -21.64
N PRO A 767 28.62 10.97 -22.52
CA PRO A 767 27.53 11.87 -22.90
C PRO A 767 26.74 12.25 -21.64
N ALA A 768 26.49 13.54 -21.44
CA ALA A 768 25.81 14.03 -20.26
C ALA A 768 24.93 15.25 -20.56
N VAL A 769 23.93 15.48 -19.72
CA VAL A 769 23.04 16.64 -19.76
C VAL A 769 23.18 17.44 -18.46
N ALA A 770 23.33 18.75 -18.60
CA ALA A 770 23.35 19.65 -17.45
C ALA A 770 21.94 19.85 -16.90
N ALA A 771 21.77 19.63 -15.59
CA ALA A 771 20.48 19.72 -14.92
C ALA A 771 20.52 20.69 -13.73
N ARG A 772 19.39 21.36 -13.49
CA ARG A 772 19.06 22.04 -12.24
C ARG A 772 18.34 21.05 -11.32
N LEU A 773 18.78 21.01 -10.08
CA LEU A 773 18.10 20.24 -9.02
C LEU A 773 17.36 21.19 -8.08
N THR A 774 16.07 20.95 -7.87
CA THR A 774 15.30 21.64 -6.83
C THR A 774 14.89 20.62 -5.79
N THR A 775 15.51 20.65 -4.62
CA THR A 775 15.27 19.65 -3.55
C THR A 775 14.58 20.30 -2.36
N ALA A 776 13.49 19.68 -1.89
CA ALA A 776 12.78 20.08 -0.69
C ALA A 776 13.10 19.09 0.45
N PHE A 777 13.82 19.57 1.46
CA PHE A 777 14.06 18.85 2.71
C PHE A 777 13.11 19.37 3.80
N ARG A 778 12.41 18.45 4.48
CA ARG A 778 11.42 18.81 5.51
C ARG A 778 11.61 17.97 6.78
N LEU A 779 11.75 18.62 7.93
CA LEU A 779 11.54 17.95 9.22
C LEU A 779 10.06 17.61 9.34
N GLY A 780 9.75 16.37 9.74
CA GLY A 780 8.38 15.85 9.74
C GLY A 780 7.90 15.32 8.38
N GLY A 781 8.59 15.65 7.28
CA GLY A 781 8.34 15.15 5.92
C GLY A 781 7.07 15.64 5.22
N PHE A 782 6.87 15.23 3.97
CA PHE A 782 5.60 15.28 3.24
C PHE A 782 4.64 14.27 3.90
N GLN A 783 3.49 14.75 4.35
CA GLN A 783 2.50 13.94 5.07
C GLN A 783 1.12 14.05 4.41
N ASP A 784 0.44 12.91 4.33
CA ASP A 784 -0.95 12.82 3.93
C ASP A 784 -1.61 11.62 4.62
N ASN A 785 -2.55 11.88 5.54
CA ASN A 785 -3.27 10.82 6.27
C ASN A 785 -4.01 9.85 5.33
N THR A 786 -4.46 10.31 4.17
CA THR A 786 -5.10 9.41 3.20
C THR A 786 -4.10 8.39 2.65
N ILE A 787 -2.82 8.71 2.51
CA ILE A 787 -1.79 7.75 2.10
C ILE A 787 -1.46 6.75 3.21
N ASN A 788 -1.40 7.21 4.47
CA ASN A 788 -1.28 6.31 5.63
C ASN A 788 -2.45 5.33 5.68
N ARG A 789 -3.66 5.80 5.38
CA ARG A 789 -4.86 4.97 5.25
C ARG A 789 -4.72 3.95 4.13
N LEU A 790 -4.27 4.35 2.93
CA LEU A 790 -4.03 3.42 1.82
C LEU A 790 -3.04 2.31 2.22
N LEU A 791 -1.94 2.66 2.88
CA LEU A 791 -0.95 1.69 3.36
C LEU A 791 -1.53 0.72 4.38
N LEU A 792 -2.34 1.21 5.31
CA LEU A 792 -3.04 0.39 6.29
C LEU A 792 -4.03 -0.57 5.60
N MET A 793 -4.83 -0.07 4.65
CA MET A 793 -5.82 -0.83 3.89
C MET A 793 -5.21 -1.83 2.90
N SER A 794 -3.96 -1.65 2.49
CA SER A 794 -3.19 -2.63 1.72
C SER A 794 -2.36 -3.58 2.59
N SER A 795 -2.61 -3.64 3.90
CA SER A 795 -1.88 -4.52 4.84
C SER A 795 -0.36 -4.28 4.93
N SER A 796 0.09 -3.03 4.81
CA SER A 796 1.49 -2.64 5.01
C SER A 796 1.86 -2.59 6.50
N GLU A 797 2.71 -3.50 6.95
CA GLU A 797 3.12 -3.61 8.36
C GLU A 797 4.28 -2.67 8.74
N HIS A 798 5.09 -2.28 7.76
CA HIS A 798 6.30 -1.48 7.96
C HIS A 798 6.43 -0.44 6.85
N HIS A 799 6.15 0.82 7.19
CA HIS A 799 6.25 1.97 6.29
C HIS A 799 6.67 3.22 7.07
N LEU A 800 7.22 4.21 6.36
CA LEU A 800 7.43 5.54 6.94
C LEU A 800 6.10 6.27 7.11
N HIS A 801 5.96 7.08 8.15
CA HIS A 801 4.78 7.94 8.34
C HIS A 801 4.78 9.22 7.49
N SER A 802 5.93 9.52 6.87
CA SER A 802 6.14 10.69 6.03
C SER A 802 7.35 10.51 5.15
N ILE A 803 7.47 11.35 4.12
CA ILE A 803 8.61 11.33 3.21
C ILE A 803 9.48 12.57 3.51
N PRO A 804 10.74 12.45 3.89
CA PRO A 804 11.49 13.60 4.39
C PRO A 804 12.16 14.45 3.29
N MET A 805 12.14 13.99 2.05
CA MET A 805 12.86 14.56 0.92
C MET A 805 12.10 14.35 -0.39
N ALA A 806 12.07 15.35 -1.26
CA ALA A 806 11.69 15.20 -2.66
C ALA A 806 12.55 16.11 -3.56
N THR A 807 12.83 15.66 -4.77
CA THR A 807 13.68 16.38 -5.73
C THR A 807 13.02 16.47 -7.10
N LEU A 808 13.02 17.69 -7.66
CA LEU A 808 12.72 17.98 -9.05
C LEU A 808 14.05 18.09 -9.84
N ILE A 809 14.12 17.43 -11.00
CA ILE A 809 15.20 17.56 -11.98
C ILE A 809 14.67 18.33 -13.20
N GLU A 810 15.38 19.38 -13.60
CA GLU A 810 15.06 20.16 -14.80
C GLU A 810 16.31 20.34 -15.65
N ARG A 811 16.13 20.54 -16.95
CA ARG A 811 17.22 20.96 -17.84
C ARG A 811 17.77 22.32 -17.44
N TRP A 812 19.09 22.46 -17.36
CA TRP A 812 19.72 23.73 -17.00
C TRP A 812 19.59 24.79 -18.11
N ASP A 813 19.58 24.34 -19.37
CA ASP A 813 19.43 25.15 -20.59
C ASP A 813 17.99 25.66 -20.81
N ALA A 814 17.00 25.11 -20.10
CA ALA A 814 15.62 25.59 -20.07
C ALA A 814 15.44 26.60 -18.91
N GLY A 815 15.94 27.82 -19.08
CA GLY A 815 15.64 28.92 -18.14
C GLY A 815 14.12 29.18 -18.03
N PRO A 816 13.64 29.86 -16.97
CA PRO A 816 12.23 30.21 -16.86
C PRO A 816 11.84 31.06 -18.08
N ARG A 817 10.98 30.52 -18.95
CA ARG A 817 10.46 31.26 -20.11
C ARG A 817 9.60 32.40 -19.59
N ALA A 818 10.10 33.62 -19.70
CA ALA A 818 9.24 34.79 -19.76
C ALA A 818 8.32 34.64 -20.98
N ASP A 819 7.04 34.95 -20.79
CA ASP A 819 5.99 34.94 -21.81
C ASP A 819 6.50 35.49 -23.14
N ASN A 820 6.65 34.62 -24.13
CA ASN A 820 6.71 35.00 -25.53
C ASN A 820 6.06 33.88 -26.34
N ALA A 821 4.73 33.93 -26.36
CA ALA A 821 3.93 33.30 -27.39
C ALA A 821 4.36 33.86 -28.76
N LYS A 822 5.03 33.04 -29.55
CA LYS A 822 5.00 33.06 -31.02
C LYS A 822 5.53 31.71 -31.51
N SER A 823 4.63 30.73 -31.47
CA SER A 823 4.77 29.46 -32.16
C SER A 823 4.71 29.69 -33.65
N TRP A 824 5.82 29.38 -34.28
CA TRP A 824 5.95 29.09 -35.69
C TRP A 824 4.98 27.95 -36.04
N ILE A 825 4.08 28.24 -36.99
CA ILE A 825 3.43 27.25 -37.84
C ILE A 825 3.96 27.57 -39.23
N HIS A 826 4.90 26.76 -39.71
CA HIS A 826 5.22 26.53 -41.11
C HIS A 826 5.82 25.14 -41.23
#